data_AF-A0A9E3WAX0-F1
#
_entry.id   AF-A0A9E3WAX0-F1
#
_cell.length_a   1.000
_cell.length_b   1.000
_cell.length_c   1.000
_cell.angle_alpha   90.00
_cell.angle_beta   90.00
_cell.angle_gamma   90.00
#
_symmetry.space_group_name_H-M   'P 1'
#
loop_
_entity.id
_entity.type
_entity.pdbx_description
1 polymer ?
#
loop_
_entity_poly.entity_id
_entity_poly.type
_entity_poly.pdbx_seq_one_letter_code
_entity_poly.pdbx_strand_id
1 'polypeptide(L)'
;MNRKLVMTFAWVLLAAAVWPARAADQVLPPSAWYGVVWNAASDTLHWINAGGEQASMARPKLPGETADSHPAVQFSRSGRYLLVTAALETQLRGLGIYDLQTGQLVQLHQAAPGEEINLGRVHTSSLDSQRMAVGMAHTDPATPSWRVLVFDLPTGNAIQQITSAELNLSGLAAYRMPVVAYYDVDEGLGQEIVHFQLLPINAGLGPTVDTYAWNIDNGTVTLSPYDHVDADIQYLSGEMALADNDPSYDALQPPPPMLGITYNAIGRGYGADNLTTVWADPTRYLFSPHWAAGGQWLLYFAQGEPYADNWNVVQANSNPAQNQMMPLGPNVKSVWGTPDGYLALTDAGSLLFMNQFEVEAFAANFGVSVFENPSAQDVRVVYVSDSGAFALTNLVEPGTVIVQGPGDVAAPQVTSCPGAPKPRLEIGRSARVAFTSGQPLRVRSAPGGNVVTQIPEGTVFAVLAGPECQGGYAWWQIRLESGVEGWSAEGSGNGYFVEPFTSVTGVGGLAVPISPTPPQLIAAPPTATSTPELMIAVLPTATSGAVIAAPVDACNLAPAARLQPQMQARTNTPGGTLAMRSNPSDELPSNQVPDGTVVIIVDSSRCREGYRIWPVAANLNGQVLAGWVSEGTQQQYFLDPLP
;
A
#
# COMPACT_ATOMS: atom_id res chain seq x y z
N MET A 1 -80.97 25.29 30.88
CA MET A 1 -81.10 25.31 29.40
C MET A 1 -79.73 25.57 28.81
N ASN A 2 -79.00 24.52 28.36
CA ASN A 2 -77.65 24.66 27.81
C ASN A 2 -77.66 24.40 26.30
N ARG A 3 -77.18 25.40 25.55
CA ARG A 3 -76.98 25.38 24.09
C ARG A 3 -75.57 24.85 23.77
N LYS A 4 -75.49 23.99 22.76
CA LYS A 4 -74.27 23.49 22.14
C LYS A 4 -73.51 24.63 21.44
N LEU A 5 -72.18 24.65 21.55
CA LEU A 5 -71.30 25.47 20.72
C LEU A 5 -70.23 24.57 20.08
N VAL A 6 -69.99 24.81 18.79
CA VAL A 6 -69.21 24.02 17.84
C VAL A 6 -67.73 24.45 17.86
N MET A 7 -66.83 23.47 17.75
CA MET A 7 -65.38 23.61 17.58
C MET A 7 -65.00 24.05 16.16
N THR A 8 -64.00 24.91 16.04
CA THR A 8 -63.15 25.02 14.84
C THR A 8 -61.69 25.19 15.28
N PHE A 9 -60.84 24.24 14.90
CA PHE A 9 -59.39 24.23 15.12
C PHE A 9 -58.69 24.92 13.93
N ALA A 10 -57.78 25.86 14.20
CA ALA A 10 -56.82 26.36 13.21
C ALA A 10 -55.43 25.83 13.58
N TRP A 11 -54.84 25.02 12.70
CA TRP A 11 -53.46 24.53 12.80
C TRP A 11 -52.52 25.52 12.11
N VAL A 12 -51.54 26.04 12.85
CA VAL A 12 -50.39 26.76 12.28
C VAL A 12 -49.23 25.78 12.21
N LEU A 13 -48.81 25.43 11.00
CA LEU A 13 -47.62 24.62 10.71
C LEU A 13 -46.38 25.53 10.77
N LEU A 14 -45.52 25.33 11.77
CA LEU A 14 -44.16 25.88 11.80
C LEU A 14 -43.22 24.83 11.20
N ALA A 15 -42.77 25.03 9.97
CA ALA A 15 -41.72 24.22 9.37
C ALA A 15 -40.36 24.68 9.92
N ALA A 16 -39.80 23.94 10.87
CA ALA A 16 -38.39 24.09 11.25
C ALA A 16 -37.55 23.37 10.20
N ALA A 17 -36.76 24.12 9.42
CA ALA A 17 -35.70 23.55 8.61
C ALA A 17 -34.64 22.95 9.55
N VAL A 18 -34.62 21.63 9.68
CA VAL A 18 -33.53 20.91 10.33
C VAL A 18 -32.39 20.87 9.32
N TRP A 19 -31.44 21.79 9.45
CA TRP A 19 -30.13 21.63 8.81
C TRP A 19 -29.37 20.54 9.59
N PRO A 20 -28.75 19.55 8.91
CA PRO A 20 -27.89 18.60 9.61
C PRO A 20 -26.79 19.39 10.30
N ALA A 21 -26.66 19.21 11.63
CA ALA A 21 -25.55 19.76 12.37
C ALA A 21 -24.26 19.17 11.80
N ARG A 22 -23.34 20.05 11.36
CA ARG A 22 -22.00 19.64 10.95
C ARG A 22 -21.33 18.95 12.15
N ALA A 23 -20.70 17.79 11.95
CA ALA A 23 -19.90 17.16 12.99
C ALA A 23 -18.85 18.16 13.49
N ALA A 24 -18.61 18.20 14.79
CA ALA A 24 -17.68 19.16 15.40
C ALA A 24 -16.24 18.85 14.98
N ASP A 25 -15.48 19.89 14.65
CA ASP A 25 -14.04 19.79 14.37
C ASP A 25 -13.33 19.13 15.56
N GLN A 26 -12.56 18.06 15.30
CA GLN A 26 -11.82 17.35 16.34
C GLN A 26 -10.38 17.87 16.35
N VAL A 27 -9.97 18.55 17.44
CA VAL A 27 -8.63 19.12 17.57
C VAL A 27 -7.64 18.01 17.89
N LEU A 28 -6.54 17.93 17.14
CA LEU A 28 -5.44 17.00 17.38
C LEU A 28 -4.36 17.68 18.23
N PRO A 29 -4.08 17.22 19.46
CA PRO A 29 -3.03 17.81 20.27
C PRO A 29 -1.63 17.60 19.65
N PRO A 30 -0.66 18.49 19.89
CA PRO A 30 0.73 18.25 19.48
C PRO A 30 1.25 16.93 20.04
N SER A 31 1.93 16.16 19.18
CA SER A 31 2.52 14.86 19.51
C SER A 31 3.80 14.66 18.72
N ALA A 32 4.71 13.81 19.21
CA ALA A 32 5.91 13.42 18.48
C ALA A 32 5.58 12.68 17.18
N TRP A 33 4.45 11.98 17.16
CA TRP A 33 3.93 11.26 16.01
C TRP A 33 2.42 11.08 16.08
N TYR A 34 1.83 10.78 14.93
CA TYR A 34 0.47 10.30 14.79
C TYR A 34 0.43 9.06 13.89
N GLY A 35 -0.38 8.09 14.28
CA GLY A 35 -0.77 6.96 13.45
C GLY A 35 -2.24 7.07 13.05
N VAL A 36 -2.62 6.45 11.93
CA VAL A 36 -4.03 6.28 11.56
C VAL A 36 -4.32 4.79 11.42
N VAL A 37 -5.31 4.35 12.19
CA VAL A 37 -5.86 2.99 12.16
C VAL A 37 -7.15 3.00 11.37
N TRP A 38 -7.25 2.13 10.37
CA TRP A 38 -8.50 1.86 9.66
C TRP A 38 -9.11 0.57 10.18
N ASN A 39 -10.31 0.66 10.73
CA ASN A 39 -11.17 -0.48 11.00
C ASN A 39 -12.07 -0.71 9.78
N ALA A 40 -11.76 -1.74 8.98
CA ALA A 40 -12.49 -2.01 7.75
C ALA A 40 -13.91 -2.53 8.01
N ALA A 41 -14.16 -3.16 9.17
CA ALA A 41 -15.49 -3.68 9.51
C ALA A 41 -16.52 -2.55 9.78
N SER A 42 -16.10 -1.46 10.43
CA SER A 42 -16.93 -0.26 10.63
C SER A 42 -16.70 0.82 9.58
N ASP A 43 -15.70 0.65 8.71
CA ASP A 43 -15.23 1.63 7.74
C ASP A 43 -14.90 2.99 8.39
N THR A 44 -14.18 2.94 9.52
CA THR A 44 -13.79 4.12 10.33
C THR A 44 -12.27 4.27 10.45
N LEU A 45 -11.82 5.52 10.37
CA LEU A 45 -10.43 5.92 10.57
C LEU A 45 -10.27 6.49 11.99
N HIS A 46 -9.19 6.12 12.67
CA HIS A 46 -8.88 6.50 14.04
C HIS A 46 -7.46 7.06 14.13
N TRP A 47 -7.32 8.31 14.56
CA TRP A 47 -6.04 8.98 14.78
C TRP A 47 -5.57 8.68 16.19
N ILE A 48 -4.39 8.11 16.30
CA ILE A 48 -3.80 7.66 17.55
C ILE A 48 -2.43 8.31 17.73
N ASN A 49 -2.02 8.45 18.99
CA ASN A 49 -0.65 8.80 19.36
C ASN A 49 -0.26 8.06 20.64
N ALA A 50 0.87 8.44 21.26
CA ALA A 50 1.32 7.84 22.52
C ALA A 50 0.32 7.99 23.68
N GLY A 51 -0.60 8.95 23.61
CA GLY A 51 -1.70 9.16 24.56
C GLY A 51 -2.98 8.38 24.25
N GLY A 52 -2.98 7.50 23.24
CA GLY A 52 -4.13 6.71 22.80
C GLY A 52 -4.88 7.31 21.62
N GLU A 53 -6.14 6.91 21.43
CA GLU A 53 -7.02 7.47 20.40
C GLU A 53 -7.38 8.93 20.71
N GLN A 54 -7.14 9.82 19.74
CA GLN A 54 -7.38 11.25 19.85
C GLN A 54 -8.60 11.71 19.06
N ALA A 55 -8.87 11.05 17.93
CA ALA A 55 -9.95 11.40 17.02
C ALA A 55 -10.36 10.20 16.18
N SER A 56 -11.59 10.21 15.69
CA SER A 56 -12.05 9.24 14.69
C SER A 56 -13.15 9.81 13.81
N MET A 57 -13.27 9.26 12.60
CA MET A 57 -14.34 9.58 11.66
C MET A 57 -14.61 8.40 10.72
N ALA A 58 -15.76 8.42 10.04
CA ALA A 58 -16.00 7.51 8.93
C ALA A 58 -14.97 7.75 7.81
N ARG A 59 -14.51 6.69 7.13
CA ARG A 59 -13.66 6.86 5.96
C ARG A 59 -14.43 7.68 4.91
N PRO A 60 -13.82 8.74 4.34
CA PRO A 60 -14.44 9.50 3.27
C PRO A 60 -14.70 8.60 2.05
N LYS A 61 -15.97 8.48 1.66
CA LYS A 61 -16.38 7.68 0.51
C LYS A 61 -16.35 8.48 -0.77
N LEU A 62 -15.94 7.85 -1.87
CA LEU A 62 -16.03 8.49 -3.18
C LEU A 62 -17.51 8.71 -3.57
N PRO A 63 -17.86 9.84 -4.20
CA PRO A 63 -19.15 9.97 -4.87
C PRO A 63 -19.36 8.84 -5.88
N GLY A 64 -20.43 8.05 -5.71
CA GLY A 64 -20.70 6.88 -6.54
C GLY A 64 -19.86 5.64 -6.22
N GLU A 65 -19.23 5.58 -5.03
CA GLU A 65 -18.55 4.37 -4.57
C GLU A 65 -19.53 3.20 -4.40
N THR A 66 -19.18 2.03 -4.94
CA THR A 66 -20.02 0.82 -4.80
C THR A 66 -19.89 0.19 -3.40
N ALA A 67 -20.81 -0.71 -3.06
CA ALA A 67 -20.75 -1.43 -1.78
C ALA A 67 -19.56 -2.42 -1.70
N ASP A 68 -19.20 -3.06 -2.82
CA ASP A 68 -18.11 -4.06 -2.91
C ASP A 68 -16.82 -3.45 -3.48
N SER A 69 -16.54 -2.21 -3.12
CA SER A 69 -15.57 -1.35 -3.82
C SER A 69 -14.09 -1.67 -3.55
N HIS A 70 -13.80 -2.52 -2.57
CA HIS A 70 -12.46 -2.87 -2.09
C HIS A 70 -11.53 -1.64 -2.00
N PRO A 71 -11.87 -0.64 -1.16
CA PRO A 71 -11.18 0.63 -1.19
C PRO A 71 -9.73 0.50 -0.68
N ALA A 72 -8.86 1.38 -1.15
CA ALA A 72 -7.55 1.60 -0.58
C ALA A 72 -7.36 3.09 -0.26
N VAL A 73 -6.58 3.35 0.78
CA VAL A 73 -6.31 4.69 1.28
C VAL A 73 -4.81 4.92 1.38
N GLN A 74 -4.40 6.17 1.17
CA GLN A 74 -3.03 6.58 1.38
C GLN A 74 -3.00 8.04 1.83
N PHE A 75 -2.16 8.33 2.82
CA PHE A 75 -2.01 9.67 3.35
C PHE A 75 -0.77 10.34 2.75
N SER A 76 -0.88 11.65 2.50
CA SER A 76 0.32 12.48 2.34
C SER A 76 1.19 12.39 3.60
N ARG A 77 2.49 12.61 3.44
CA ARG A 77 3.49 12.54 4.52
C ARG A 77 3.13 13.42 5.72
N SER A 78 2.51 14.57 5.50
CA SER A 78 2.01 15.44 6.58
C SER A 78 0.74 14.97 7.31
N GLY A 79 0.09 13.91 6.82
CA GLY A 79 -1.18 13.41 7.32
C GLY A 79 -2.39 14.27 6.94
N ARG A 80 -2.20 15.40 6.25
CA ARG A 80 -3.28 16.35 5.91
C ARG A 80 -4.15 15.88 4.75
N TYR A 81 -3.53 15.43 3.66
CA TYR A 81 -4.26 14.94 2.50
C TYR A 81 -4.44 13.42 2.55
N LEU A 82 -5.63 12.97 2.16
CA LEU A 82 -6.01 11.56 2.05
C LEU A 82 -6.41 11.25 0.62
N LEU A 83 -5.74 10.28 0.00
CA LEU A 83 -6.16 9.68 -1.25
C LEU A 83 -7.02 8.45 -0.95
N VAL A 84 -8.12 8.32 -1.67
CA VAL A 84 -9.00 7.15 -1.62
C VAL A 84 -9.19 6.64 -3.03
N THR A 85 -8.93 5.36 -3.26
CA THR A 85 -9.30 4.66 -4.49
C THR A 85 -10.36 3.61 -4.20
N ALA A 86 -11.35 3.48 -5.07
CA ALA A 86 -12.45 2.54 -4.91
C ALA A 86 -13.16 2.29 -6.25
N ALA A 87 -13.87 1.17 -6.38
CA ALA A 87 -14.79 0.95 -7.50
C ALA A 87 -15.97 1.93 -7.47
N LEU A 88 -16.29 2.51 -8.63
CA LEU A 88 -17.45 3.39 -8.81
C LEU A 88 -18.62 2.67 -9.49
N GLU A 89 -19.83 3.21 -9.35
CA GLU A 89 -21.05 2.73 -10.02
C GLU A 89 -20.89 2.69 -11.56
N THR A 90 -20.00 3.52 -12.10
CA THR A 90 -19.59 3.52 -13.52
C THR A 90 -18.80 2.29 -13.94
N GLN A 91 -18.50 1.38 -13.00
CA GLN A 91 -17.62 0.21 -13.17
C GLN A 91 -16.14 0.56 -13.42
N LEU A 92 -15.77 1.84 -13.30
CA LEU A 92 -14.39 2.30 -13.36
C LEU A 92 -13.80 2.42 -11.94
N ARG A 93 -12.47 2.51 -11.84
CA ARG A 93 -11.79 2.88 -10.60
C ARG A 93 -11.77 4.38 -10.42
N GLY A 94 -12.21 4.86 -9.26
CA GLY A 94 -12.16 6.26 -8.86
C GLY A 94 -10.93 6.57 -8.03
N LEU A 95 -10.48 7.82 -8.06
CA LEU A 95 -9.45 8.37 -7.18
C LEU A 95 -9.93 9.71 -6.63
N GLY A 96 -10.20 9.77 -5.33
CA GLY A 96 -10.56 11.00 -4.63
C GLY A 96 -9.39 11.53 -3.80
N ILE A 97 -9.19 12.85 -3.80
CA ILE A 97 -8.21 13.53 -2.96
C ILE A 97 -8.98 14.39 -1.95
N TYR A 98 -8.77 14.17 -0.66
CA TYR A 98 -9.43 14.90 0.43
C TYR A 98 -8.43 15.74 1.20
N ASP A 99 -8.78 16.98 1.53
CA ASP A 99 -8.10 17.80 2.54
C ASP A 99 -8.82 17.60 3.88
N LEU A 100 -8.20 16.84 4.78
CA LEU A 100 -8.80 16.46 6.06
C LEU A 100 -8.88 17.63 7.05
N GLN A 101 -8.07 18.67 6.84
CA GLN A 101 -8.08 19.86 7.70
C GLN A 101 -9.29 20.75 7.41
N THR A 102 -9.76 20.76 6.16
CA THR A 102 -10.91 21.55 5.71
C THR A 102 -12.18 20.72 5.54
N GLY A 103 -12.05 19.38 5.48
CA GLY A 103 -13.15 18.46 5.18
C GLY A 103 -13.62 18.58 3.74
N GLN A 104 -12.73 18.95 2.82
CA GLN A 104 -13.06 19.15 1.42
C GLN A 104 -12.60 17.96 0.57
N LEU A 105 -13.49 17.42 -0.27
CA LEU A 105 -13.10 16.66 -1.45
C LEU A 105 -12.49 17.64 -2.45
N VAL A 106 -11.16 17.62 -2.58
CA VAL A 106 -10.39 18.51 -3.45
C VAL A 106 -10.74 18.23 -4.91
N GLN A 107 -10.66 16.96 -5.30
CA GLN A 107 -10.90 16.52 -6.67
C GLN A 107 -11.28 15.03 -6.68
N LEU A 108 -12.15 14.65 -7.62
CA LEU A 108 -12.50 13.27 -7.94
C LEU A 108 -12.11 12.96 -9.38
N HIS A 109 -11.31 11.92 -9.57
CA HIS A 109 -10.93 11.39 -10.87
C HIS A 109 -11.46 9.98 -11.11
N GLN A 110 -11.51 9.55 -12.37
CA GLN A 110 -11.74 8.16 -12.77
C GLN A 110 -10.65 7.65 -13.72
N ALA A 111 -10.19 6.43 -13.48
CA ALA A 111 -9.28 5.70 -14.36
C ALA A 111 -9.93 5.40 -15.72
N ALA A 112 -9.09 5.09 -16.72
CA ALA A 112 -9.59 4.60 -18.00
C ALA A 112 -10.28 3.22 -17.84
N PRO A 113 -11.17 2.82 -18.77
CA PRO A 113 -11.71 1.47 -18.79
C PRO A 113 -10.59 0.41 -18.76
N GLY A 114 -10.71 -0.57 -17.85
CA GLY A 114 -9.72 -1.65 -17.69
C GLY A 114 -8.44 -1.28 -16.91
N GLU A 115 -8.29 -0.01 -16.53
CA GLU A 115 -7.15 0.49 -15.74
C GLU A 115 -7.43 0.41 -14.24
N GLU A 116 -6.47 -0.13 -13.49
CA GLU A 116 -6.45 -0.18 -12.03
C GLU A 116 -5.47 0.86 -11.47
N ILE A 117 -5.73 1.32 -10.24
CA ILE A 117 -4.95 2.35 -9.55
C ILE A 117 -4.22 1.73 -8.36
N ASN A 118 -2.93 2.02 -8.21
CA ASN A 118 -2.11 1.64 -7.07
C ASN A 118 -1.54 2.90 -6.38
N LEU A 119 -1.86 3.08 -5.09
CA LEU A 119 -1.46 4.25 -4.30
C LEU A 119 0.00 4.20 -3.79
N GLY A 120 0.74 3.14 -4.12
CA GLY A 120 2.13 2.92 -3.73
C GLY A 120 2.30 2.31 -2.34
N ARG A 121 3.54 2.39 -1.82
CA ARG A 121 3.95 1.88 -0.49
C ARG A 121 3.83 2.95 0.58
N VAL A 122 4.87 3.20 1.37
CA VAL A 122 4.98 4.33 2.28
C VAL A 122 5.72 5.48 1.58
N HIS A 123 5.55 6.71 2.09
CA HIS A 123 6.28 7.90 1.61
C HIS A 123 6.10 8.27 0.13
N THR A 124 4.88 8.15 -0.39
CA THR A 124 4.58 8.40 -1.81
C THR A 124 4.32 9.87 -2.15
N SER A 125 4.52 10.79 -1.20
CA SER A 125 4.34 12.23 -1.37
C SER A 125 5.65 13.01 -1.19
N SER A 126 5.75 14.16 -1.84
CA SER A 126 6.87 15.11 -1.71
C SER A 126 7.14 15.50 -0.26
N LEU A 127 8.36 15.99 0.02
CA LEU A 127 8.76 16.40 1.38
C LEU A 127 7.90 17.53 1.96
N ASP A 128 7.47 18.47 1.12
CA ASP A 128 6.54 19.54 1.50
C ASP A 128 5.07 19.08 1.60
N SER A 129 4.80 17.81 1.31
CA SER A 129 3.48 17.19 1.29
C SER A 129 2.47 17.91 0.39
N GLN A 130 2.94 18.59 -0.66
CA GLN A 130 2.07 19.23 -1.64
C GLN A 130 1.84 18.36 -2.87
N ARG A 131 2.62 17.31 -3.09
CA ARG A 131 2.51 16.44 -4.27
C ARG A 131 2.53 14.97 -3.90
N MET A 132 1.95 14.14 -4.76
CA MET A 132 1.90 12.69 -4.52
C MET A 132 1.91 11.90 -5.82
N ALA A 133 2.73 10.85 -5.85
CA ALA A 133 2.82 9.98 -7.01
C ALA A 133 1.91 8.75 -6.88
N VAL A 134 1.26 8.37 -7.96
CA VAL A 134 0.31 7.24 -8.04
C VAL A 134 0.59 6.43 -9.30
N GLY A 135 0.59 5.11 -9.17
CA GLY A 135 0.75 4.19 -10.29
C GLY A 135 -0.59 3.74 -10.85
N MET A 136 -0.66 3.52 -12.16
CA MET A 136 -1.84 2.99 -12.85
C MET A 136 -1.43 2.02 -13.94
N ALA A 137 -2.22 0.97 -14.15
CA ALA A 137 -1.97 0.00 -15.21
C ALA A 137 -3.25 -0.61 -15.77
N HIS A 138 -3.24 -0.85 -17.08
CA HIS A 138 -4.27 -1.61 -17.75
C HIS A 138 -4.12 -3.11 -17.45
N THR A 139 -5.20 -3.74 -17.00
CA THR A 139 -5.20 -5.12 -16.52
C THR A 139 -5.48 -6.17 -17.59
N ASP A 140 -5.80 -5.74 -18.81
CA ASP A 140 -5.90 -6.63 -19.98
C ASP A 140 -4.50 -6.93 -20.55
N PRO A 141 -4.08 -8.21 -20.58
CA PRO A 141 -2.80 -8.59 -21.17
C PRO A 141 -2.72 -8.38 -22.69
N ALA A 142 -3.84 -8.17 -23.40
CA ALA A 142 -3.85 -7.87 -24.83
C ALA A 142 -3.56 -6.40 -25.15
N THR A 143 -3.79 -5.49 -24.19
CA THR A 143 -3.56 -4.05 -24.33
C THR A 143 -2.75 -3.49 -23.15
N PRO A 144 -1.57 -4.06 -22.88
CA PRO A 144 -0.81 -3.74 -21.69
C PRO A 144 -0.25 -2.31 -21.77
N SER A 145 -0.56 -1.49 -20.79
CA SER A 145 -0.03 -0.14 -20.65
C SER A 145 0.01 0.24 -19.18
N TRP A 146 0.94 1.12 -18.81
CA TRP A 146 1.02 1.65 -17.47
C TRP A 146 1.50 3.10 -17.49
N ARG A 147 1.17 3.82 -16.42
CA ARG A 147 1.62 5.19 -16.18
C ARG A 147 1.83 5.45 -14.69
N VAL A 148 2.76 6.35 -14.39
CA VAL A 148 2.89 6.96 -13.07
C VAL A 148 2.55 8.44 -13.22
N LEU A 149 1.68 8.94 -12.33
CA LEU A 149 1.22 10.32 -12.31
C LEU A 149 1.63 10.99 -11.00
N VAL A 150 2.05 12.24 -11.07
CA VAL A 150 2.22 13.10 -9.89
C VAL A 150 1.04 14.06 -9.83
N PHE A 151 0.33 14.04 -8.71
CA PHE A 151 -0.77 14.95 -8.41
C PHE A 151 -0.30 16.10 -7.51
N ASP A 152 -0.71 17.32 -7.82
CA ASP A 152 -0.71 18.45 -6.90
C ASP A 152 -1.90 18.30 -5.94
N LEU A 153 -1.62 18.13 -4.65
CA LEU A 153 -2.62 17.81 -3.63
C LEU A 153 -3.57 18.98 -3.30
N PRO A 154 -3.12 20.26 -3.27
CA PRO A 154 -4.03 21.39 -3.06
C PRO A 154 -5.08 21.59 -4.16
N THR A 155 -4.71 21.37 -5.43
CA THR A 155 -5.63 21.52 -6.56
C THR A 155 -6.24 20.19 -7.03
N GLY A 156 -5.64 19.08 -6.64
CA GLY A 156 -6.00 17.73 -7.07
C GLY A 156 -5.63 17.42 -8.52
N ASN A 157 -4.87 18.28 -9.22
CA ASN A 157 -4.55 18.10 -10.64
C ASN A 157 -3.34 17.18 -10.84
N ALA A 158 -3.36 16.34 -11.87
CA ALA A 158 -2.15 15.69 -12.37
C ALA A 158 -1.23 16.74 -13.01
N ILE A 159 0.03 16.79 -12.59
CA ILE A 159 1.02 17.80 -13.02
C ILE A 159 2.22 17.22 -13.76
N GLN A 160 2.53 15.94 -13.56
CA GLN A 160 3.58 15.22 -14.29
C GLN A 160 3.16 13.77 -14.55
N GLN A 161 3.68 13.18 -15.63
CA GLN A 161 3.41 11.81 -16.02
C GLN A 161 4.66 11.15 -16.60
N ILE A 162 4.79 9.85 -16.37
CA ILE A 162 5.61 8.97 -17.19
C ILE A 162 4.82 7.73 -17.60
N THR A 163 5.03 7.28 -18.82
CA THR A 163 4.30 6.16 -19.45
C THR A 163 5.21 5.03 -19.87
N SER A 164 4.60 3.85 -20.07
CA SER A 164 5.27 2.71 -20.68
C SER A 164 5.85 2.99 -22.08
N ALA A 165 5.30 3.97 -22.81
CA ALA A 165 5.78 4.32 -24.16
C ALA A 165 7.07 5.15 -24.13
N GLU A 166 7.18 6.09 -23.18
CA GLU A 166 8.34 6.99 -23.06
C GLU A 166 9.59 6.27 -22.58
N LEU A 167 9.44 5.26 -21.71
CA LEU A 167 10.58 4.51 -21.20
C LEU A 167 11.24 3.61 -22.27
N ASN A 168 10.56 3.34 -23.40
CA ASN A 168 11.04 2.60 -24.57
C ASN A 168 12.01 1.44 -24.26
N LEU A 169 11.71 0.69 -23.19
CA LEU A 169 12.54 -0.42 -22.74
C LEU A 169 12.18 -1.65 -23.57
N SER A 170 13.00 -1.92 -24.57
CA SER A 170 12.94 -3.18 -25.32
C SER A 170 13.09 -4.36 -24.35
N GLY A 171 12.01 -5.13 -24.13
CA GLY A 171 12.06 -6.41 -23.42
C GLY A 171 11.25 -6.52 -22.13
N LEU A 172 10.69 -5.43 -21.60
CA LEU A 172 9.72 -5.51 -20.51
C LEU A 172 8.31 -5.57 -21.09
N ALA A 173 7.71 -6.76 -21.08
CA ALA A 173 6.32 -6.94 -21.48
C ALA A 173 5.44 -6.01 -20.63
N ALA A 174 4.71 -5.08 -21.26
CA ALA A 174 3.99 -3.96 -20.62
C ALA A 174 2.89 -4.36 -19.61
N TYR A 175 2.76 -5.65 -19.28
CA TYR A 175 1.84 -6.19 -18.29
C TYR A 175 2.45 -6.09 -16.89
N ARG A 176 2.55 -4.85 -16.39
CA ARG A 176 3.19 -4.47 -15.13
C ARG A 176 2.34 -3.45 -14.40
N MET A 177 2.29 -3.52 -13.08
CA MET A 177 1.71 -2.52 -12.19
C MET A 177 2.83 -1.66 -11.60
N PRO A 178 2.89 -0.36 -11.90
CA PRO A 178 3.81 0.53 -11.23
C PRO A 178 3.37 0.76 -9.78
N VAL A 179 4.28 0.55 -8.85
CA VAL A 179 4.09 0.80 -7.43
C VAL A 179 5.12 1.82 -7.00
N VAL A 180 4.67 3.00 -6.58
CA VAL A 180 5.57 4.03 -6.05
C VAL A 180 6.16 3.53 -4.74
N ALA A 181 7.48 3.37 -4.72
CA ALA A 181 8.21 2.85 -3.58
C ALA A 181 8.71 3.98 -2.66
N TYR A 182 9.14 5.10 -3.23
CA TYR A 182 9.67 6.24 -2.47
C TYR A 182 9.60 7.54 -3.27
N TYR A 183 9.21 8.63 -2.61
CA TYR A 183 9.26 9.99 -3.16
C TYR A 183 10.36 10.78 -2.45
N ASP A 184 11.41 11.07 -3.21
CA ASP A 184 12.67 11.63 -2.74
C ASP A 184 12.94 13.02 -3.33
N VAL A 185 13.98 13.68 -2.80
CA VAL A 185 14.58 14.88 -3.37
C VAL A 185 16.09 14.70 -3.43
N ASP A 186 16.69 14.91 -4.60
CA ASP A 186 18.14 15.07 -4.71
C ASP A 186 18.55 16.34 -3.97
N GLU A 187 19.06 16.18 -2.75
CA GLU A 187 19.43 17.30 -1.86
C GLU A 187 20.46 18.25 -2.48
N GLY A 188 21.32 17.75 -3.38
CA GLY A 188 22.36 18.55 -4.03
C GLY A 188 21.81 19.49 -5.11
N LEU A 189 20.68 19.13 -5.71
CA LEU A 189 20.06 19.86 -6.82
C LEU A 189 18.65 20.39 -6.52
N GLY A 190 18.05 19.98 -5.40
CA GLY A 190 16.66 20.25 -5.04
C GLY A 190 15.66 19.64 -6.02
N GLN A 191 16.04 18.58 -6.73
CA GLN A 191 15.22 17.95 -7.77
C GLN A 191 14.38 16.83 -7.19
N GLU A 192 13.10 16.79 -7.52
CA GLU A 192 12.16 15.78 -7.04
C GLU A 192 12.30 14.48 -7.85
N ILE A 193 12.40 13.35 -7.15
CA ILE A 193 12.62 12.03 -7.74
C ILE A 193 11.54 11.06 -7.23
N VAL A 194 10.87 10.38 -8.16
CA VAL A 194 9.91 9.32 -7.87
C VAL A 194 10.54 7.97 -8.18
N HIS A 195 10.71 7.14 -7.15
CA HIS A 195 11.14 5.76 -7.30
C HIS A 195 9.92 4.86 -7.40
N PHE A 196 9.85 4.04 -8.45
CA PHE A 196 8.74 3.11 -8.66
C PHE A 196 9.20 1.74 -9.14
N GLN A 197 8.58 0.72 -8.58
CA GLN A 197 8.75 -0.70 -8.91
C GLN A 197 7.73 -1.11 -9.97
N LEU A 198 8.13 -1.87 -10.98
CA LEU A 198 7.24 -2.47 -11.96
C LEU A 198 6.93 -3.92 -11.61
N LEU A 199 5.85 -4.14 -10.85
CA LEU A 199 5.46 -5.48 -10.42
C LEU A 199 4.74 -6.23 -11.56
N PRO A 200 5.05 -7.52 -11.80
CA PRO A 200 4.28 -8.32 -12.75
C PRO A 200 2.84 -8.53 -12.27
N ILE A 201 1.89 -8.32 -13.18
CA ILE A 201 0.47 -8.62 -12.92
C ILE A 201 0.25 -10.13 -13.16
N ASN A 202 -0.40 -10.82 -12.23
CA ASN A 202 -0.75 -12.25 -12.32
C ASN A 202 0.44 -13.22 -12.51
N ALA A 203 1.64 -12.86 -12.03
CA ALA A 203 2.79 -13.77 -11.97
C ALA A 203 3.32 -13.88 -10.53
N GLY A 204 4.04 -14.97 -10.25
CA GLY A 204 4.79 -15.07 -9.00
C GLY A 204 5.80 -13.93 -8.87
N LEU A 205 5.85 -13.30 -7.70
CA LEU A 205 6.80 -12.24 -7.40
C LEU A 205 8.13 -12.85 -6.98
N GLY A 206 9.20 -12.48 -7.67
CA GLY A 206 10.55 -12.64 -7.15
C GLY A 206 10.85 -11.57 -6.10
N PRO A 207 11.93 -11.73 -5.31
CA PRO A 207 12.35 -10.72 -4.34
C PRO A 207 12.77 -9.42 -5.02
N THR A 208 13.33 -9.50 -6.22
CA THR A 208 13.79 -8.37 -7.02
C THR A 208 12.87 -8.06 -8.18
N VAL A 209 12.68 -6.77 -8.46
CA VAL A 209 11.80 -6.25 -9.50
C VAL A 209 12.42 -5.07 -10.24
N ASP A 210 12.04 -4.89 -11.50
CA ASP A 210 12.49 -3.77 -12.32
C ASP A 210 12.07 -2.45 -11.66
N THR A 211 13.03 -1.60 -11.30
CA THR A 211 12.77 -0.39 -10.52
C THR A 211 13.50 0.81 -11.11
N TYR A 212 12.79 1.92 -11.21
CA TYR A 212 13.26 3.13 -11.86
C TYR A 212 13.16 4.33 -10.93
N ALA A 213 14.11 5.25 -11.08
CA ALA A 213 14.10 6.56 -10.47
C ALA A 213 13.79 7.58 -11.58
N TRP A 214 12.65 8.24 -11.46
CA TRP A 214 12.20 9.26 -12.42
C TRP A 214 12.33 10.65 -11.80
N ASN A 215 13.20 11.45 -12.40
CA ASN A 215 13.34 12.86 -12.06
C ASN A 215 12.22 13.65 -12.72
N ILE A 216 11.32 14.19 -11.92
CA ILE A 216 10.09 14.82 -12.44
C ILE A 216 10.34 16.21 -13.02
N ASP A 217 11.46 16.85 -12.65
CA ASP A 217 11.78 18.22 -13.08
C ASP A 217 12.37 18.25 -14.49
N ASN A 218 13.14 17.23 -14.86
CA ASN A 218 13.81 17.15 -16.17
C ASN A 218 13.38 15.94 -17.01
N GLY A 219 12.57 15.04 -16.47
CA GLY A 219 12.05 13.85 -17.17
C GLY A 219 13.05 12.71 -17.33
N THR A 220 14.25 12.81 -16.77
CA THR A 220 15.26 11.73 -16.87
C THR A 220 14.86 10.53 -16.03
N VAL A 221 15.24 9.35 -16.51
CA VAL A 221 14.97 8.08 -15.83
C VAL A 221 16.25 7.28 -15.72
N THR A 222 16.55 6.80 -14.51
CA THR A 222 17.65 5.90 -14.23
C THR A 222 17.16 4.65 -13.52
N LEU A 223 18.04 3.66 -13.34
CA LEU A 223 17.75 2.55 -12.43
C LEU A 223 17.70 3.06 -11.00
N SER A 224 16.77 2.51 -10.22
CA SER A 224 16.63 2.79 -8.79
C SER A 224 17.29 1.69 -7.97
N PRO A 225 17.93 2.02 -6.83
CA PRO A 225 18.50 1.03 -5.91
C PRO A 225 17.44 0.29 -5.07
N TYR A 226 16.18 0.72 -5.09
CA TYR A 226 15.08 0.15 -4.29
C TYR A 226 14.37 -0.99 -5.01
N ASP A 227 15.14 -1.99 -5.46
CA ASP A 227 14.68 -3.07 -6.32
C ASP A 227 14.07 -4.28 -5.59
N HIS A 228 14.08 -4.27 -4.26
CA HIS A 228 13.52 -5.33 -3.43
C HIS A 228 12.10 -5.01 -2.95
N VAL A 229 11.19 -5.97 -3.08
CA VAL A 229 9.76 -5.78 -2.76
C VAL A 229 9.44 -5.80 -1.26
N ASP A 230 10.38 -6.23 -0.42
CA ASP A 230 10.25 -6.32 1.02
C ASP A 230 11.17 -5.35 1.77
N ALA A 231 11.89 -4.50 1.04
CA ALA A 231 12.70 -3.45 1.64
C ALA A 231 11.82 -2.36 2.27
N ASP A 232 12.26 -1.87 3.43
CA ASP A 232 11.73 -0.67 4.05
C ASP A 232 12.72 0.48 3.93
N ILE A 233 12.23 1.67 3.56
CA ILE A 233 13.08 2.82 3.23
C ILE A 233 12.92 3.86 4.33
N GLN A 234 14.05 4.22 4.94
CA GLN A 234 14.06 5.18 6.03
C GLN A 234 13.77 6.59 5.50
N TYR A 235 12.91 7.30 6.24
CA TYR A 235 12.61 8.70 6.00
C TYR A 235 13.86 9.60 5.94
N LEU A 236 13.90 10.49 4.94
CA LEU A 236 14.95 11.47 4.62
C LEU A 236 16.30 10.87 4.21
N SER A 237 16.81 9.87 4.93
CA SER A 237 18.09 9.28 4.56
C SER A 237 18.00 8.50 3.25
N GLY A 238 16.84 7.91 2.93
CA GLY A 238 16.73 6.97 1.80
C GLY A 238 17.47 5.65 2.05
N GLU A 239 17.94 5.41 3.27
CA GLU A 239 18.61 4.17 3.63
C GLU A 239 17.60 3.02 3.68
N MET A 240 17.87 1.92 3.00
CA MET A 240 17.01 0.75 3.01
C MET A 240 17.40 -0.22 4.11
N ALA A 241 16.40 -0.87 4.70
CA ALA A 241 16.56 -2.10 5.47
C ALA A 241 16.05 -3.27 4.62
N LEU A 242 16.78 -4.38 4.61
CA LEU A 242 16.50 -5.53 3.77
C LEU A 242 16.90 -6.83 4.48
N ALA A 243 16.12 -7.89 4.27
CA ALA A 243 16.52 -9.25 4.64
C ALA A 243 17.39 -9.83 3.51
N ASP A 244 18.55 -10.38 3.85
CA ASP A 244 19.51 -10.91 2.86
C ASP A 244 20.21 -12.19 3.35
N ASN A 245 20.88 -12.88 2.42
CA ASN A 245 21.77 -14.01 2.68
C ASN A 245 23.22 -13.54 2.79
N ASP A 246 23.63 -13.15 4.00
CA ASP A 246 25.02 -12.80 4.26
C ASP A 246 25.88 -14.08 4.37
N PRO A 247 26.84 -14.31 3.44
CA PRO A 247 27.69 -15.50 3.45
C PRO A 247 28.68 -15.55 4.62
N SER A 248 28.80 -14.45 5.38
CA SER A 248 29.66 -14.37 6.57
C SER A 248 29.07 -15.08 7.78
N TYR A 249 27.78 -15.42 7.74
CA TYR A 249 27.05 -16.09 8.81
C TYR A 249 26.46 -17.41 8.33
N ASP A 250 26.36 -18.39 9.22
CA ASP A 250 25.71 -19.66 8.89
C ASP A 250 24.22 -19.45 8.57
N ALA A 251 23.63 -20.36 7.80
CA ALA A 251 22.22 -20.32 7.42
C ALA A 251 21.55 -21.66 7.71
N LEU A 252 20.28 -21.62 8.13
CA LEU A 252 19.50 -22.82 8.39
C LEU A 252 19.23 -23.61 7.08
N GLN A 253 19.67 -24.87 7.03
CA GLN A 253 19.52 -25.77 5.87
C GLN A 253 18.65 -26.98 6.22
N PRO A 254 17.82 -27.51 5.28
CA PRO A 254 17.49 -26.96 3.96
C PRO A 254 16.42 -25.85 4.05
N PRO A 255 16.34 -24.94 3.06
CA PRO A 255 15.26 -23.95 3.02
C PRO A 255 13.88 -24.62 2.92
N PRO A 256 12.82 -24.08 3.54
CA PRO A 256 11.46 -24.55 3.40
C PRO A 256 11.04 -24.59 1.92
N PRO A 257 10.36 -25.67 1.49
CA PRO A 257 10.16 -25.98 0.07
C PRO A 257 9.28 -24.99 -0.71
N MET A 258 8.64 -24.02 -0.05
CA MET A 258 7.63 -23.13 -0.64
C MET A 258 8.16 -21.77 -1.11
N LEU A 259 9.27 -21.25 -0.55
CA LEU A 259 9.69 -19.86 -0.82
C LEU A 259 10.94 -19.73 -1.70
N GLY A 260 11.77 -20.77 -1.85
CA GLY A 260 12.96 -20.75 -2.72
C GLY A 260 14.07 -19.76 -2.32
N ILE A 261 13.76 -18.81 -1.43
CA ILE A 261 14.64 -17.84 -0.80
C ILE A 261 14.38 -17.86 0.70
N THR A 262 15.45 -17.90 1.47
CA THR A 262 15.43 -17.76 2.92
C THR A 262 16.59 -16.89 3.30
N TYR A 263 16.38 -15.93 4.20
CA TYR A 263 17.42 -14.98 4.60
C TYR A 263 17.91 -15.29 6.01
N ASN A 264 19.22 -15.24 6.21
CA ASN A 264 19.86 -15.46 7.52
C ASN A 264 20.23 -14.15 8.22
N ALA A 265 20.09 -13.01 7.55
CA ALA A 265 20.50 -11.71 8.06
C ALA A 265 19.49 -10.59 7.75
N ILE A 266 19.47 -9.59 8.62
CA ILE A 266 18.88 -8.27 8.37
C ILE A 266 20.03 -7.28 8.17
N GLY A 267 20.02 -6.60 7.02
CA GLY A 267 21.00 -5.59 6.65
C GLY A 267 20.38 -4.20 6.49
N ARG A 268 21.26 -3.19 6.53
CA ARG A 268 20.93 -1.78 6.20
C ARG A 268 21.93 -1.22 5.19
N GLY A 269 21.51 -0.34 4.29
CA GLY A 269 22.43 0.28 3.33
C GLY A 269 21.73 1.10 2.25
N TYR A 270 22.49 1.42 1.19
CA TYR A 270 22.00 2.18 0.04
C TYR A 270 22.07 1.29 -1.20
N GLY A 271 21.02 0.48 -1.39
CA GLY A 271 20.98 -0.60 -2.38
C GLY A 271 21.39 -1.96 -1.83
N ALA A 272 20.87 -3.02 -2.45
CA ALA A 272 21.10 -4.40 -2.01
C ALA A 272 22.56 -4.87 -2.12
N ASP A 273 23.35 -4.30 -3.03
CA ASP A 273 24.76 -4.68 -3.22
C ASP A 273 25.71 -4.16 -2.11
N ASN A 274 25.23 -3.30 -1.22
CA ASN A 274 26.05 -2.63 -0.22
C ASN A 274 25.37 -2.57 1.16
N LEU A 275 24.93 -3.73 1.63
CA LEU A 275 24.33 -3.88 2.96
C LEU A 275 25.40 -4.08 4.03
N THR A 276 25.21 -3.41 5.16
CA THR A 276 25.87 -3.72 6.43
C THR A 276 24.92 -4.57 7.26
N THR A 277 25.36 -5.76 7.64
CA THR A 277 24.58 -6.67 8.51
C THR A 277 24.37 -6.04 9.88
N VAL A 278 23.10 -5.96 10.30
CA VAL A 278 22.67 -5.46 11.60
C VAL A 278 22.44 -6.62 12.57
N TRP A 279 21.87 -7.71 12.06
CA TRP A 279 21.58 -8.91 12.83
C TRP A 279 21.66 -10.13 11.92
N ALA A 280 22.14 -11.24 12.45
CA ALA A 280 22.13 -12.53 11.77
C ALA A 280 21.70 -13.62 12.75
N ASP A 281 20.91 -14.57 12.27
CA ASP A 281 20.44 -15.71 13.04
C ASP A 281 20.64 -16.98 12.21
N PRO A 282 21.58 -17.86 12.58
CA PRO A 282 21.83 -19.09 11.84
C PRO A 282 20.77 -20.17 12.09
N THR A 283 19.86 -19.94 13.05
CA THR A 283 18.87 -20.91 13.50
C THR A 283 17.47 -20.62 12.97
N ARG A 284 17.24 -19.46 12.34
CA ARG A 284 15.94 -18.99 11.86
C ARG A 284 16.06 -18.25 10.54
N TYR A 285 14.92 -18.08 9.87
CA TYR A 285 14.77 -17.27 8.68
C TYR A 285 14.22 -15.89 9.03
N LEU A 286 14.80 -14.84 8.46
CA LEU A 286 14.50 -13.45 8.80
C LEU A 286 13.78 -12.75 7.63
N PHE A 287 12.80 -11.91 7.91
CA PHE A 287 11.95 -11.29 6.89
C PHE A 287 11.45 -9.90 7.30
N SER A 288 10.97 -9.14 6.30
CA SER A 288 10.13 -7.95 6.48
C SER A 288 10.70 -6.94 7.49
N PRO A 289 11.91 -6.42 7.26
CA PRO A 289 12.47 -5.41 8.14
C PRO A 289 11.65 -4.12 8.09
N HIS A 290 11.50 -3.43 9.22
CA HIS A 290 10.90 -2.10 9.31
C HIS A 290 11.75 -1.18 10.18
N TRP A 291 12.01 0.04 9.71
CA TRP A 291 12.66 1.09 10.49
C TRP A 291 11.79 1.51 11.66
N ALA A 292 12.41 1.78 12.80
CA ALA A 292 11.74 2.24 14.01
C ALA A 292 12.63 3.20 14.82
N ALA A 293 12.02 3.96 15.73
CA ALA A 293 12.70 4.92 16.60
C ALA A 293 13.67 5.85 15.84
N GLY A 294 13.20 6.42 14.72
CA GLY A 294 14.00 7.34 13.91
C GLY A 294 15.24 6.71 13.28
N GLY A 295 15.19 5.39 13.02
CA GLY A 295 16.29 4.61 12.44
C GLY A 295 17.31 4.07 13.44
N GLN A 296 17.03 4.21 14.74
CA GLN A 296 17.86 3.61 15.76
C GLN A 296 17.59 2.11 15.91
N TRP A 297 16.39 1.64 15.55
CA TRP A 297 15.99 0.24 15.63
C TRP A 297 15.50 -0.29 14.29
N LEU A 298 15.60 -1.61 14.14
CA LEU A 298 14.91 -2.37 13.10
C LEU A 298 13.98 -3.37 13.75
N LEU A 299 12.77 -3.44 13.25
CA LEU A 299 11.85 -4.53 13.52
C LEU A 299 12.01 -5.57 12.41
N TYR A 300 11.83 -6.85 12.70
CA TYR A 300 11.84 -7.89 11.67
C TYR A 300 11.09 -9.13 12.15
N PHE A 301 10.59 -9.91 11.21
CA PHE A 301 9.92 -11.18 11.48
C PHE A 301 10.94 -12.33 11.41
N ALA A 302 10.92 -13.22 12.40
CA ALA A 302 11.74 -14.42 12.42
C ALA A 302 10.84 -15.65 12.40
N GLN A 303 11.19 -16.62 11.56
CA GLN A 303 10.47 -17.88 11.40
C GLN A 303 11.42 -19.08 11.41
N GLY A 304 11.00 -20.19 12.02
CA GLY A 304 11.74 -21.44 11.96
C GLY A 304 11.63 -22.26 13.24
N GLU A 305 11.17 -23.50 13.09
CA GLU A 305 11.13 -24.48 14.19
C GLU A 305 12.54 -24.80 14.68
N PRO A 306 12.76 -24.97 15.99
CA PRO A 306 11.74 -25.18 17.03
C PRO A 306 11.29 -23.90 17.76
N TYR A 307 11.68 -22.73 17.27
CA TYR A 307 11.37 -21.43 17.86
C TYR A 307 10.02 -20.90 17.34
N ALA A 308 9.33 -20.14 18.19
CA ALA A 308 8.04 -19.56 17.87
C ALA A 308 8.19 -18.44 16.84
N ASP A 309 7.51 -18.51 15.70
CA ASP A 309 7.43 -17.40 14.74
C ASP A 309 7.01 -16.11 15.46
N ASN A 310 7.77 -15.04 15.26
CA ASN A 310 7.56 -13.80 16.01
C ASN A 310 8.23 -12.60 15.36
N TRP A 311 7.70 -11.42 15.69
CA TRP A 311 8.37 -10.15 15.45
C TRP A 311 9.46 -9.92 16.48
N ASN A 312 10.51 -9.20 16.10
CA ASN A 312 11.66 -8.87 16.93
C ASN A 312 11.99 -7.39 16.72
N VAL A 313 12.61 -6.77 17.72
CA VAL A 313 13.22 -5.44 17.60
C VAL A 313 14.71 -5.56 17.90
N VAL A 314 15.55 -4.99 17.05
CA VAL A 314 17.01 -5.00 17.20
C VAL A 314 17.55 -3.58 17.10
N GLN A 315 18.57 -3.29 17.89
CA GLN A 315 19.33 -2.05 17.72
C GLN A 315 20.01 -2.04 16.35
N ALA A 316 19.89 -0.94 15.61
CA ALA A 316 20.40 -0.82 14.26
C ALA A 316 21.81 -0.20 14.22
N ASN A 317 22.66 -0.42 15.23
CA ASN A 317 24.00 0.19 15.25
C ASN A 317 24.93 -0.52 14.26
N SER A 318 26.02 0.14 13.86
CA SER A 318 26.99 -0.38 12.87
C SER A 318 27.86 -1.54 13.35
N ASN A 319 27.51 -2.21 14.46
CA ASN A 319 28.24 -3.38 14.96
C ASN A 319 27.26 -4.51 15.35
N PRO A 320 26.97 -5.45 14.43
CA PRO A 320 26.00 -6.52 14.68
C PRO A 320 26.29 -7.34 15.93
N ALA A 321 27.57 -7.59 16.26
CA ALA A 321 27.95 -8.37 17.44
C ALA A 321 27.65 -7.66 18.78
N GLN A 322 27.36 -6.36 18.76
CA GLN A 322 27.02 -5.57 19.95
C GLN A 322 25.55 -5.15 19.98
N ASN A 323 24.82 -5.37 18.88
CA ASN A 323 23.41 -5.03 18.83
C ASN A 323 22.64 -5.93 19.79
N GLN A 324 21.82 -5.31 20.62
CA GLN A 324 20.85 -6.03 21.42
C GLN A 324 19.60 -6.25 20.59
N MET A 325 18.99 -7.42 20.78
CA MET A 325 17.75 -7.81 20.15
C MET A 325 16.76 -8.26 21.22
N MET A 326 15.50 -7.89 21.03
CA MET A 326 14.39 -8.29 21.87
C MET A 326 13.29 -8.92 20.99
N PRO A 327 12.98 -10.21 21.19
CA PRO A 327 11.83 -10.84 20.56
C PRO A 327 10.52 -10.32 21.19
N LEU A 328 9.53 -10.04 20.34
CA LEU A 328 8.17 -9.66 20.73
C LEU A 328 7.29 -10.89 20.91
N GLY A 329 6.16 -10.71 21.62
CA GLY A 329 5.19 -11.76 21.89
C GLY A 329 4.66 -12.45 20.62
N PRO A 330 4.34 -13.76 20.68
CA PRO A 330 3.88 -14.52 19.51
C PRO A 330 2.49 -14.09 19.02
N ASN A 331 1.75 -13.36 19.86
CA ASN A 331 0.47 -12.76 19.54
C ASN A 331 0.58 -11.52 18.65
N VAL A 332 1.79 -11.04 18.34
CA VAL A 332 1.98 -9.87 17.47
C VAL A 332 1.88 -10.30 16.01
N LYS A 333 0.90 -9.75 15.30
CA LYS A 333 0.66 -10.01 13.87
C LYS A 333 1.50 -9.13 12.96
N SER A 334 1.61 -7.86 13.30
CA SER A 334 2.24 -6.86 12.43
C SER A 334 2.78 -5.71 13.26
N VAL A 335 3.78 -5.02 12.73
CA VAL A 335 4.46 -3.93 13.40
C VAL A 335 4.68 -2.75 12.46
N TRP A 336 4.83 -1.56 13.04
CA TRP A 336 5.17 -0.34 12.31
C TRP A 336 6.14 0.50 13.12
N GLY A 337 7.12 1.11 12.46
CA GLY A 337 7.97 2.11 13.10
C GLY A 337 7.20 3.37 13.45
N THR A 338 7.57 3.99 14.57
CA THR A 338 7.24 5.39 14.86
C THR A 338 8.55 6.18 15.02
N PRO A 339 8.51 7.52 14.95
CA PRO A 339 9.67 8.38 15.17
C PRO A 339 10.43 8.12 16.48
N ASP A 340 9.75 7.71 17.55
CA ASP A 340 10.34 7.49 18.87
C ASP A 340 10.24 6.04 19.36
N GLY A 341 9.71 5.13 18.54
CA GLY A 341 9.48 3.75 18.95
C GLY A 341 8.88 2.88 17.86
N TYR A 342 7.89 2.06 18.23
CA TYR A 342 7.13 1.22 17.31
C TYR A 342 5.71 0.92 17.80
N LEU A 343 4.85 0.52 16.87
CA LEU A 343 3.52 -0.02 17.09
C LEU A 343 3.53 -1.53 16.83
N ALA A 344 2.75 -2.27 17.59
CA ALA A 344 2.57 -3.72 17.43
C ALA A 344 1.09 -4.10 17.53
N LEU A 345 0.52 -4.63 16.45
CA LEU A 345 -0.86 -5.11 16.41
C LEU A 345 -0.91 -6.56 16.89
N THR A 346 -1.77 -6.83 17.85
CA THR A 346 -1.94 -8.17 18.43
C THR A 346 -3.06 -8.97 17.75
N ASP A 347 -3.08 -10.28 17.95
CA ASP A 347 -4.15 -11.19 17.51
C ASP A 347 -5.52 -10.79 18.04
N ALA A 348 -5.54 -10.16 19.23
CA ALA A 348 -6.74 -9.67 19.89
C ALA A 348 -7.27 -8.36 19.30
N GLY A 349 -6.55 -7.73 18.36
CA GLY A 349 -6.93 -6.47 17.74
C GLY A 349 -6.50 -5.21 18.52
N SER A 350 -5.80 -5.39 19.65
CA SER A 350 -5.20 -4.27 20.39
C SER A 350 -3.90 -3.82 19.71
N LEU A 351 -3.70 -2.51 19.64
CA LEU A 351 -2.48 -1.90 19.13
C LEU A 351 -1.65 -1.35 20.30
N LEU A 352 -0.45 -1.89 20.44
CA LEU A 352 0.48 -1.57 21.51
C LEU A 352 1.54 -0.59 21.00
N PHE A 353 1.95 0.36 21.83
CA PHE A 353 3.03 1.31 21.56
C PHE A 353 4.18 1.12 22.55
N MET A 354 5.41 1.16 22.04
CA MET A 354 6.63 1.07 22.83
C MET A 354 7.68 2.04 22.30
N ASN A 355 8.27 2.85 23.18
CA ASN A 355 9.36 3.79 22.87
C ASN A 355 10.60 3.58 23.74
N GLN A 356 10.69 2.44 24.42
CA GLN A 356 11.87 2.06 25.18
C GLN A 356 12.43 0.74 24.68
N PHE A 357 13.76 0.68 24.61
CA PHE A 357 14.50 -0.57 24.38
C PHE A 357 14.81 -1.22 25.73
N GLU A 358 13.77 -1.66 26.44
CA GLU A 358 13.94 -2.37 27.72
C GLU A 358 14.11 -3.86 27.46
N VAL A 359 15.22 -4.45 27.94
CA VAL A 359 15.50 -5.89 27.84
C VAL A 359 14.68 -6.70 28.88
N GLU A 360 13.63 -6.09 29.45
CA GLU A 360 12.75 -6.74 30.42
C GLU A 360 11.79 -7.71 29.71
N ALA A 361 12.34 -8.88 29.40
CA ALA A 361 11.71 -10.16 29.13
C ALA A 361 10.18 -10.17 28.83
N PHE A 362 9.84 -10.40 27.55
CA PHE A 362 8.81 -11.34 27.08
C PHE A 362 7.45 -11.33 27.80
N ALA A 363 6.93 -10.15 28.13
CA ALA A 363 5.54 -10.04 28.55
C ALA A 363 4.62 -10.14 27.32
N ALA A 364 3.57 -10.97 27.39
CA ALA A 364 2.48 -10.98 26.40
C ALA A 364 1.78 -9.60 26.28
N ASN A 365 1.96 -8.76 27.31
CA ASN A 365 1.59 -7.36 27.36
C ASN A 365 2.88 -6.53 27.49
N PHE A 366 3.36 -6.00 26.38
CA PHE A 366 4.46 -5.02 26.37
C PHE A 366 3.92 -3.66 25.91
N GLY A 367 4.57 -2.59 26.37
CA GLY A 367 4.19 -1.24 25.97
C GLY A 367 2.82 -0.81 26.52
N VAL A 368 2.26 0.21 25.92
CA VAL A 368 0.97 0.81 26.30
C VAL A 368 -0.05 0.56 25.20
N SER A 369 -1.25 0.10 25.56
CA SER A 369 -2.38 0.00 24.62
C SER A 369 -2.81 1.40 24.18
N VAL A 370 -2.64 1.71 22.90
CA VAL A 370 -3.03 3.01 22.32
C VAL A 370 -4.29 2.94 21.49
N PHE A 371 -4.77 1.73 21.19
CA PHE A 371 -6.04 1.49 20.54
C PHE A 371 -6.57 0.11 20.94
N GLU A 372 -7.83 0.06 21.36
CA GLU A 372 -8.52 -1.17 21.71
C GLU A 372 -9.77 -1.32 20.84
N ASN A 373 -9.86 -2.44 20.14
CA ASN A 373 -11.06 -2.77 19.38
C ASN A 373 -11.51 -4.20 19.70
N PRO A 374 -12.67 -4.38 20.36
CA PRO A 374 -13.15 -5.70 20.75
C PRO A 374 -13.64 -6.55 19.57
N SER A 375 -13.87 -5.96 18.39
CA SER A 375 -14.13 -6.70 17.14
C SER A 375 -12.84 -6.77 16.33
N ALA A 376 -11.95 -7.70 16.67
CA ALA A 376 -10.63 -7.92 16.05
C ALA A 376 -10.64 -8.27 14.54
N GLN A 377 -11.76 -8.04 13.83
CA GLN A 377 -11.87 -8.32 12.41
C GLN A 377 -11.43 -7.08 11.61
N ASP A 378 -10.29 -7.23 10.94
CA ASP A 378 -9.78 -6.36 9.86
C ASP A 378 -9.41 -4.92 10.28
N VAL A 379 -8.53 -4.82 11.29
CA VAL A 379 -7.86 -3.57 11.71
C VAL A 379 -6.50 -3.45 11.00
N ARG A 380 -6.21 -2.27 10.43
CA ARG A 380 -4.95 -2.00 9.73
C ARG A 380 -4.40 -0.62 10.09
N VAL A 381 -3.09 -0.51 10.35
CA VAL A 381 -2.43 0.81 10.40
C VAL A 381 -2.14 1.22 8.96
N VAL A 382 -2.73 2.33 8.53
CA VAL A 382 -2.65 2.84 7.16
C VAL A 382 -1.75 4.06 7.02
N TYR A 383 -1.29 4.61 8.14
CA TYR A 383 -0.35 5.72 8.17
C TYR A 383 0.35 5.77 9.53
N VAL A 384 1.64 6.09 9.50
CA VAL A 384 2.39 6.59 10.65
C VAL A 384 3.22 7.77 10.17
N SER A 385 3.16 8.88 10.90
CA SER A 385 3.93 10.07 10.55
C SER A 385 5.41 9.88 10.80
N ASP A 386 6.23 10.39 9.90
CA ASP A 386 7.65 10.55 10.14
C ASP A 386 7.92 11.65 11.19
N SER A 387 9.15 11.69 11.72
CA SER A 387 9.54 12.62 12.78
C SER A 387 9.35 14.07 12.34
N GLY A 388 8.48 14.80 13.04
CA GLY A 388 8.19 16.20 12.75
C GLY A 388 7.45 16.45 11.42
N ALA A 389 7.03 15.41 10.71
CA ALA A 389 6.35 15.55 9.43
C ALA A 389 4.85 15.83 9.57
N PHE A 390 4.22 15.40 10.67
CA PHE A 390 2.78 15.56 10.88
C PHE A 390 2.38 17.03 11.04
N ALA A 391 1.44 17.50 10.21
CA ALA A 391 1.02 18.90 10.19
C ALA A 391 -0.49 19.11 10.43
N LEU A 392 -1.29 18.04 10.48
CA LEU A 392 -2.72 18.14 10.69
C LEU A 392 -3.03 18.54 12.14
N THR A 393 -3.73 19.65 12.34
CA THR A 393 -4.02 20.20 13.69
C THR A 393 -5.48 20.01 14.11
N ASN A 394 -6.37 19.78 13.15
CA ASN A 394 -7.77 19.51 13.38
C ASN A 394 -8.29 18.61 12.27
N LEU A 395 -9.22 17.73 12.62
CA LEU A 395 -9.92 16.85 11.71
C LEU A 395 -11.33 17.41 11.47
N VAL A 396 -11.68 17.61 10.20
CA VAL A 396 -13.02 18.02 9.79
C VAL A 396 -13.61 16.92 8.93
N GLU A 397 -14.75 16.37 9.35
CA GLU A 397 -15.42 15.34 8.55
C GLU A 397 -15.79 15.89 7.16
N PRO A 398 -15.45 15.16 6.08
CA PRO A 398 -15.78 15.63 4.76
C PRO A 398 -17.28 15.78 4.55
N GLY A 399 -17.71 16.99 4.19
CA GLY A 399 -19.11 17.23 3.85
C GLY A 399 -19.49 16.50 2.56
N THR A 400 -20.78 16.21 2.40
CA THR A 400 -21.37 15.74 1.13
C THR A 400 -21.43 16.90 0.13
N VAL A 401 -20.28 17.34 -0.38
CA VAL A 401 -20.23 18.28 -1.51
C VAL A 401 -20.33 17.44 -2.79
N ILE A 402 -21.41 17.66 -3.54
CA ILE A 402 -21.56 17.11 -4.89
C ILE A 402 -20.61 17.90 -5.79
N VAL A 403 -19.42 17.34 -6.03
CA VAL A 403 -18.50 17.81 -7.08
C VAL A 403 -19.13 17.46 -8.44
N GLN A 404 -18.78 18.20 -9.51
CA GLN A 404 -19.05 17.70 -10.87
C GLN A 404 -18.51 16.27 -10.98
N GLY A 405 -19.23 15.39 -11.69
CA GLY A 405 -18.92 13.96 -11.77
C GLY A 405 -17.44 13.68 -12.10
N PRO A 406 -16.93 12.48 -11.79
CA PRO A 406 -15.51 12.16 -11.90
C PRO A 406 -14.97 12.58 -13.27
N GLY A 407 -13.98 13.48 -13.27
CA GLY A 407 -13.24 13.76 -14.49
C GLY A 407 -12.36 12.57 -14.83
N ASP A 408 -12.19 12.25 -16.11
CA ASP A 408 -11.16 11.29 -16.51
C ASP A 408 -9.82 11.72 -15.91
N VAL A 409 -9.01 10.78 -15.41
CA VAL A 409 -7.61 11.04 -15.04
C VAL A 409 -6.87 11.44 -16.33
N ALA A 410 -6.95 12.72 -16.66
CA ALA A 410 -6.35 13.31 -17.82
C ALA A 410 -4.84 13.40 -17.61
N ALA A 411 -4.08 13.22 -18.71
CA ALA A 411 -2.67 13.53 -18.72
C ALA A 411 -2.46 14.98 -18.25
N PRO A 412 -1.34 15.28 -17.55
CA PRO A 412 -1.01 16.62 -17.13
C PRO A 412 -1.15 17.59 -18.30
N GLN A 413 -1.86 18.69 -18.06
CA GLN A 413 -1.90 19.75 -19.06
C GLN A 413 -0.53 20.41 -19.07
N VAL A 414 0.29 20.16 -20.08
CA VAL A 414 1.59 20.82 -20.21
C VAL A 414 1.33 22.32 -20.45
N THR A 415 1.52 23.13 -19.41
CA THR A 415 1.19 24.56 -19.43
C THR A 415 2.27 25.44 -20.05
N SER A 416 3.47 24.89 -20.29
CA SER A 416 4.60 25.59 -20.91
C SER A 416 5.64 24.61 -21.46
N CYS A 417 6.14 24.86 -22.67
CA CYS A 417 7.32 24.19 -23.20
C CYS A 417 8.49 25.19 -23.32
N PRO A 418 9.68 24.91 -22.77
CA PRO A 418 10.85 25.79 -22.91
C PRO A 418 11.15 26.10 -24.38
N GLY A 419 11.21 27.39 -24.73
CA GLY A 419 11.49 27.86 -26.10
C GLY A 419 10.27 27.88 -27.04
N ALA A 420 9.10 27.41 -26.60
CA ALA A 420 7.85 27.46 -27.34
C ALA A 420 6.90 28.52 -26.75
N PRO A 421 5.91 29.03 -27.51
CA PRO A 421 4.90 29.92 -26.95
C PRO A 421 3.95 29.12 -26.04
N LYS A 422 3.24 29.81 -25.13
CA LYS A 422 2.30 29.18 -24.21
C LYS A 422 1.27 28.34 -25.00
N PRO A 423 1.10 27.04 -24.70
CA PRO A 423 0.15 26.24 -25.45
C PRO A 423 -1.29 26.79 -25.37
N ARG A 424 -2.00 26.78 -26.51
CA ARG A 424 -3.37 27.28 -26.68
C ARG A 424 -4.32 26.21 -27.21
N LEU A 425 -3.79 25.11 -27.74
CA LEU A 425 -4.60 23.98 -28.15
C LEU A 425 -5.06 23.17 -26.94
N GLU A 426 -6.14 22.42 -27.12
CA GLU A 426 -6.73 21.54 -26.11
C GLU A 426 -7.01 20.18 -26.75
N ILE A 427 -6.75 19.10 -26.01
CA ILE A 427 -7.09 17.74 -26.46
C ILE A 427 -8.61 17.65 -26.71
N GLY A 428 -8.99 16.99 -27.81
CA GLY A 428 -10.40 16.83 -28.20
C GLY A 428 -11.02 18.04 -28.89
N ARG A 429 -10.29 19.15 -29.04
CA ARG A 429 -10.73 20.32 -29.83
C ARG A 429 -10.18 20.26 -31.25
N SER A 430 -10.79 21.05 -32.14
CA SER A 430 -10.26 21.30 -33.46
C SER A 430 -9.33 22.50 -33.45
N ALA A 431 -8.34 22.47 -34.32
CA ALA A 431 -7.42 23.56 -34.58
C ALA A 431 -7.21 23.69 -36.08
N ARG A 432 -6.63 24.81 -36.51
CA ARG A 432 -6.23 25.00 -37.91
C ARG A 432 -4.82 25.52 -38.02
N VAL A 433 -4.16 25.17 -39.12
CA VAL A 433 -2.87 25.77 -39.50
C VAL A 433 -3.10 27.26 -39.78
N ALA A 434 -2.34 28.12 -39.09
CA ALA A 434 -2.45 29.57 -39.18
C ALA A 434 -1.10 30.23 -38.94
N PHE A 435 -0.90 31.42 -39.49
CA PHE A 435 0.33 32.22 -39.30
C PHE A 435 1.58 31.60 -39.93
N THR A 436 1.43 30.74 -40.95
CA THR A 436 2.56 30.13 -41.67
C THR A 436 2.95 30.89 -42.94
N SER A 437 2.27 32.00 -43.27
CA SER A 437 2.54 32.83 -44.46
C SER A 437 2.53 32.02 -45.77
N GLY A 438 1.60 31.08 -45.88
CA GLY A 438 1.44 30.17 -47.02
C GLY A 438 2.39 28.98 -47.02
N GLN A 439 3.32 28.86 -46.07
CA GLN A 439 4.17 27.68 -45.95
C GLN A 439 3.39 26.52 -45.32
N PRO A 440 3.53 25.29 -45.84
CA PRO A 440 2.83 24.14 -45.26
C PRO A 440 3.48 23.74 -43.93
N LEU A 441 2.63 23.40 -42.96
CA LEU A 441 3.05 22.88 -41.66
C LEU A 441 3.38 21.39 -41.78
N ARG A 442 4.49 20.96 -41.17
CA ARG A 442 4.95 19.57 -41.23
C ARG A 442 4.25 18.73 -40.15
N VAL A 443 3.81 17.54 -40.53
CA VAL A 443 3.31 16.50 -39.64
C VAL A 443 4.34 15.38 -39.60
N ARG A 444 4.72 14.94 -38.41
CA ARG A 444 5.81 13.99 -38.16
C ARG A 444 5.32 12.71 -37.52
N SER A 445 6.13 11.65 -37.58
CA SER A 445 5.80 10.34 -37.01
C SER A 445 5.84 10.32 -35.47
N ALA A 446 6.61 11.23 -34.89
CA ALA A 446 6.77 11.48 -33.47
C ALA A 446 7.16 12.96 -33.29
N PRO A 447 7.12 13.52 -32.07
CA PRO A 447 7.77 14.80 -31.77
C PRO A 447 9.19 14.81 -32.32
N GLY A 448 9.56 15.87 -33.04
CA GLY A 448 10.88 15.99 -33.69
C GLY A 448 11.23 14.94 -34.78
N GLY A 449 10.41 13.92 -34.98
CA GLY A 449 10.70 12.74 -35.82
C GLY A 449 10.62 12.98 -37.33
N ASN A 450 10.55 11.91 -38.13
CA ASN A 450 10.51 12.02 -39.59
C ASN A 450 9.21 12.67 -40.07
N VAL A 451 9.28 13.49 -41.13
CA VAL A 451 8.09 14.10 -41.72
C VAL A 451 7.28 13.03 -42.45
N VAL A 452 6.03 12.85 -42.04
CA VAL A 452 5.08 11.88 -42.62
C VAL A 452 4.24 12.57 -43.69
N THR A 453 3.80 13.81 -43.44
CA THR A 453 3.07 14.61 -44.42
C THR A 453 3.23 16.10 -44.16
N GLN A 454 2.68 16.94 -45.04
CA GLN A 454 2.64 18.38 -44.90
C GLN A 454 1.21 18.87 -45.17
N ILE A 455 0.76 19.83 -44.36
CA ILE A 455 -0.60 20.38 -44.44
C ILE A 455 -0.56 21.88 -44.74
N PRO A 456 -1.31 22.37 -45.73
CA PRO A 456 -1.30 23.78 -46.09
C PRO A 456 -1.98 24.65 -45.03
N GLU A 457 -1.68 25.95 -45.05
CA GLU A 457 -2.35 26.93 -44.21
C GLU A 457 -3.88 26.88 -44.39
N GLY A 458 -4.62 27.05 -43.29
CA GLY A 458 -6.07 26.93 -43.25
C GLY A 458 -6.60 25.49 -43.08
N THR A 459 -5.73 24.47 -43.12
CA THR A 459 -6.14 23.08 -42.89
C THR A 459 -6.61 22.90 -41.45
N VAL A 460 -7.82 22.37 -41.28
CA VAL A 460 -8.42 22.03 -39.98
C VAL A 460 -8.05 20.59 -39.62
N PHE A 461 -7.76 20.35 -38.35
CA PHE A 461 -7.43 19.04 -37.80
C PHE A 461 -7.97 18.88 -36.38
N ALA A 462 -8.13 17.65 -35.93
CA ALA A 462 -8.49 17.33 -34.55
C ALA A 462 -7.23 17.13 -33.71
N VAL A 463 -7.22 17.63 -32.48
CA VAL A 463 -6.13 17.42 -31.51
C VAL A 463 -6.42 16.16 -30.71
N LEU A 464 -5.52 15.18 -30.79
CA LEU A 464 -5.66 13.86 -30.16
C LEU A 464 -4.91 13.74 -28.83
N ALA A 465 -3.72 14.34 -28.74
CA ALA A 465 -2.85 14.29 -27.56
C ALA A 465 -1.82 15.44 -27.58
N GLY A 466 -1.09 15.63 -26.49
CA GLY A 466 -0.10 16.70 -26.30
C GLY A 466 -0.56 17.78 -25.31
N PRO A 467 0.25 18.83 -25.08
CA PRO A 467 1.53 19.09 -25.75
C PRO A 467 2.68 18.25 -25.18
N GLU A 468 3.58 17.75 -26.05
CA GLU A 468 4.87 17.17 -25.66
C GLU A 468 6.00 18.17 -25.99
N CYS A 469 6.89 18.43 -25.03
CA CYS A 469 7.94 19.43 -25.20
C CYS A 469 9.19 18.81 -25.81
N GLN A 470 9.55 19.20 -27.04
CA GLN A 470 10.80 18.74 -27.64
C GLN A 470 11.38 19.74 -28.65
N GLY A 471 12.70 19.95 -28.57
CA GLY A 471 13.43 20.76 -29.54
C GLY A 471 13.03 22.23 -29.59
N GLY A 472 12.47 22.78 -28.51
CA GLY A 472 11.97 24.16 -28.45
C GLY A 472 10.55 24.36 -28.98
N TYR A 473 9.78 23.28 -29.17
CA TYR A 473 8.40 23.33 -29.65
C TYR A 473 7.47 22.58 -28.70
N ALA A 474 6.20 23.01 -28.67
CA ALA A 474 5.09 22.23 -28.12
C ALA A 474 4.49 21.37 -29.23
N TRP A 475 4.66 20.05 -29.14
CA TRP A 475 4.19 19.09 -30.14
C TRP A 475 2.81 18.55 -29.78
N TRP A 476 1.92 18.54 -30.75
CA TRP A 476 0.57 18.02 -30.60
C TRP A 476 0.33 16.87 -31.56
N GLN A 477 -0.25 15.78 -31.06
CA GLN A 477 -0.73 14.72 -31.93
C GLN A 477 -2.05 15.18 -32.54
N ILE A 478 -2.14 15.09 -33.86
CA ILE A 478 -3.26 15.57 -34.64
C ILE A 478 -3.79 14.47 -35.55
N ARG A 479 -5.09 14.53 -35.86
CA ARG A 479 -5.75 13.73 -36.90
C ARG A 479 -6.30 14.64 -37.97
N LEU A 480 -5.89 14.38 -39.21
CA LEU A 480 -6.44 15.05 -40.39
C LEU A 480 -7.78 14.43 -40.79
N GLU A 481 -8.61 15.17 -41.53
CA GLU A 481 -9.87 14.66 -42.08
C GLU A 481 -9.66 13.43 -42.98
N SER A 482 -8.49 13.31 -43.63
CA SER A 482 -8.10 12.13 -44.41
C SER A 482 -7.84 10.87 -43.58
N GLY A 483 -7.90 10.96 -42.25
CA GLY A 483 -7.60 9.87 -41.31
C GLY A 483 -6.12 9.71 -40.99
N VAL A 484 -5.23 10.53 -41.58
CA VAL A 484 -3.79 10.51 -41.28
C VAL A 484 -3.54 11.12 -39.89
N GLU A 485 -2.79 10.40 -39.07
CA GLU A 485 -2.34 10.85 -37.75
C GLU A 485 -0.84 11.15 -37.73
N GLY A 486 -0.45 12.10 -36.89
CA GLY A 486 0.94 12.40 -36.61
C GLY A 486 1.10 13.62 -35.73
N TRP A 487 2.33 14.09 -35.56
CA TRP A 487 2.69 15.15 -34.63
C TRP A 487 3.02 16.45 -35.34
N SER A 488 2.48 17.56 -34.86
CA SER A 488 2.77 18.88 -35.39
C SER A 488 3.08 19.90 -34.30
N ALA A 489 4.00 20.82 -34.58
CA ALA A 489 4.38 21.85 -33.64
C ALA A 489 3.32 22.96 -33.60
N GLU A 490 2.93 23.38 -32.40
CA GLU A 490 2.01 24.50 -32.23
C GLU A 490 2.68 25.86 -32.51
N GLY A 491 3.98 25.98 -32.25
CA GLY A 491 4.72 27.21 -32.45
C GLY A 491 6.17 27.11 -32.03
N SER A 492 6.92 28.17 -32.31
CA SER A 492 8.31 28.38 -31.90
C SER A 492 8.43 29.65 -31.06
N GLY A 493 9.64 29.93 -30.55
CA GLY A 493 9.93 31.21 -29.87
C GLY A 493 9.59 32.47 -30.68
N ASN A 494 9.36 32.35 -32.00
CA ASN A 494 8.97 33.45 -32.88
C ASN A 494 7.46 33.56 -33.15
N GLY A 495 6.64 32.67 -32.59
CA GLY A 495 5.17 32.70 -32.76
C GLY A 495 4.54 31.33 -33.03
N TYR A 496 3.21 31.33 -33.17
CA TYR A 496 2.42 30.13 -33.42
C TYR A 496 2.36 29.74 -34.90
N PHE A 497 2.15 28.46 -35.18
CA PHE A 497 1.87 27.88 -36.51
C PHE A 497 0.44 27.38 -36.66
N VAL A 498 -0.31 27.38 -35.56
CA VAL A 498 -1.68 26.88 -35.46
C VAL A 498 -2.49 27.73 -34.49
N GLU A 499 -3.81 27.69 -34.60
CA GLU A 499 -4.72 28.28 -33.64
C GLU A 499 -5.95 27.39 -33.37
N PRO A 500 -6.59 27.55 -32.20
CA PRO A 500 -7.87 26.91 -31.93
C PRO A 500 -8.92 27.26 -32.99
N PHE A 501 -9.68 26.27 -33.44
CA PHE A 501 -10.72 26.44 -34.44
C PHE A 501 -12.07 26.01 -33.88
N THR A 502 -12.98 26.97 -33.74
CA THR A 502 -14.39 26.72 -33.41
C THR A 502 -15.25 26.96 -34.64
N SER A 503 -15.90 25.90 -35.11
CA SER A 503 -16.94 26.03 -36.13
C SER A 503 -18.11 26.80 -35.53
N VAL A 504 -18.32 28.03 -35.95
CA VAL A 504 -19.55 28.76 -35.60
C VAL A 504 -20.68 28.15 -36.42
N THR A 505 -21.31 27.10 -35.88
CA THR A 505 -22.56 26.58 -36.47
C THR A 505 -23.62 27.64 -36.23
N GLY A 506 -23.94 28.40 -37.29
CA GLY A 506 -25.01 29.38 -37.28
C GLY A 506 -26.32 28.73 -36.81
N VAL A 507 -26.84 29.19 -35.69
CA VAL A 507 -28.17 28.82 -35.20
C VAL A 507 -29.19 29.55 -36.06
N GLY A 508 -29.97 28.80 -36.86
CA GLY A 508 -31.02 29.41 -37.68
C GLY A 508 -31.69 28.45 -38.65
N GLY A 509 -32.33 27.38 -38.15
CA GLY A 509 -33.13 26.49 -38.99
C GLY A 509 -34.00 25.56 -38.15
N LEU A 510 -35.24 25.98 -37.90
CA LEU A 510 -36.30 25.19 -37.30
C LEU A 510 -36.51 23.88 -38.09
N ALA A 511 -36.27 22.73 -37.47
CA ALA A 511 -36.77 21.43 -37.96
C ALA A 511 -36.94 20.42 -36.80
N VAL A 512 -38.19 20.37 -36.32
CA VAL A 512 -39.02 19.24 -35.82
C VAL A 512 -38.31 17.99 -35.25
N PRO A 513 -38.65 17.54 -34.02
CA PRO A 513 -38.18 16.26 -33.49
C PRO A 513 -38.94 15.10 -34.14
N ILE A 514 -38.21 14.18 -34.77
CA ILE A 514 -38.72 12.83 -35.09
C ILE A 514 -38.13 11.82 -34.11
N SER A 515 -39.04 11.15 -33.42
CA SER A 515 -38.83 10.04 -32.49
C SER A 515 -38.26 8.80 -33.20
N PRO A 516 -37.29 8.07 -32.62
CA PRO A 516 -37.03 6.71 -33.06
C PRO A 516 -37.97 5.71 -32.34
N THR A 517 -38.79 5.05 -33.15
CA THR A 517 -39.60 3.87 -32.82
C THR A 517 -38.68 2.65 -32.55
N PRO A 518 -38.99 1.76 -31.60
CA PRO A 518 -38.19 0.57 -31.32
C PRO A 518 -38.42 -0.55 -32.35
N PRO A 519 -37.42 -1.38 -32.69
CA PRO A 519 -37.66 -2.62 -33.43
C PRO A 519 -38.26 -3.70 -32.51
N GLN A 520 -39.32 -4.34 -33.01
CA GLN A 520 -40.01 -5.45 -32.35
C GLN A 520 -39.26 -6.78 -32.42
N LEU A 521 -39.53 -7.60 -31.40
CA LEU A 521 -39.18 -9.01 -31.25
C LEU A 521 -39.62 -9.87 -32.45
N ILE A 522 -38.77 -10.82 -32.83
CA ILE A 522 -39.18 -12.08 -33.46
C ILE A 522 -38.74 -13.22 -32.53
N ALA A 523 -39.72 -14.01 -32.11
CA ALA A 523 -39.56 -15.19 -31.28
C ALA A 523 -39.26 -16.44 -32.13
N ALA A 524 -38.42 -17.34 -31.60
CA ALA A 524 -38.44 -18.78 -31.91
C ALA A 524 -37.84 -19.59 -30.73
N PRO A 525 -38.55 -20.61 -30.20
CA PRO A 525 -37.98 -21.70 -29.41
C PRO A 525 -38.07 -23.04 -30.20
N PRO A 526 -37.72 -24.22 -29.64
CA PRO A 526 -36.70 -24.55 -28.62
C PRO A 526 -35.72 -25.64 -29.12
N THR A 527 -34.55 -25.82 -28.50
CA THR A 527 -33.96 -27.17 -28.35
C THR A 527 -33.04 -27.25 -27.14
N ALA A 528 -33.29 -28.25 -26.29
CA ALA A 528 -32.43 -28.71 -25.20
C ALA A 528 -31.02 -29.07 -25.72
N THR A 529 -29.95 -29.07 -24.92
CA THR A 529 -29.61 -30.19 -24.02
C THR A 529 -28.32 -29.86 -23.22
N SER A 530 -28.29 -30.39 -21.99
CA SER A 530 -27.15 -30.66 -21.09
C SER A 530 -26.27 -29.50 -20.58
N THR A 531 -26.61 -29.10 -19.35
CA THR A 531 -25.71 -28.78 -18.24
C THR A 531 -24.42 -29.63 -18.21
N PRO A 532 -23.25 -29.03 -17.97
CA PRO A 532 -22.28 -29.60 -17.04
C PRO A 532 -22.57 -29.03 -15.65
N GLU A 533 -23.02 -29.91 -14.76
CA GLU A 533 -22.94 -29.67 -13.32
C GLU A 533 -21.49 -29.29 -12.96
N LEU A 534 -21.32 -28.16 -12.30
CA LEU A 534 -20.12 -27.91 -11.51
C LEU A 534 -20.04 -29.02 -10.47
N MET A 535 -19.05 -29.91 -10.63
CA MET A 535 -18.58 -30.74 -9.53
C MET A 535 -18.03 -29.83 -8.44
N ILE A 536 -18.86 -29.52 -7.46
CA ILE A 536 -18.41 -29.10 -6.14
C ILE A 536 -17.63 -30.29 -5.59
N ALA A 537 -16.31 -30.15 -5.46
CA ALA A 537 -15.52 -31.02 -4.63
C ALA A 537 -16.01 -30.83 -3.19
N VAL A 538 -16.94 -31.69 -2.77
CA VAL A 538 -17.36 -31.85 -1.39
C VAL A 538 -16.11 -32.20 -0.59
N LEU A 539 -15.72 -31.32 0.33
CA LEU A 539 -14.82 -31.66 1.42
C LEU A 539 -15.32 -32.94 2.08
N PRO A 540 -14.48 -33.99 2.26
CA PRO A 540 -14.94 -35.18 2.95
C PRO A 540 -15.33 -34.81 4.38
N THR A 541 -16.63 -34.87 4.65
CA THR A 541 -17.22 -34.91 5.98
C THR A 541 -16.53 -36.02 6.77
N ALA A 542 -15.88 -35.66 7.88
CA ALA A 542 -15.25 -36.60 8.78
C ALA A 542 -16.32 -37.55 9.34
N THR A 543 -16.28 -38.80 8.88
CA THR A 543 -17.04 -39.90 9.48
C THR A 543 -16.39 -40.24 10.83
N SER A 544 -17.17 -40.10 11.91
CA SER A 544 -16.83 -40.65 13.22
C SER A 544 -16.66 -42.16 13.11
N GLY A 545 -15.45 -42.66 13.40
CA GLY A 545 -15.23 -44.06 13.79
C GLY A 545 -14.16 -44.82 13.02
N ALA A 546 -12.90 -44.54 13.32
CA ALA A 546 -11.83 -45.55 13.39
C ALA A 546 -10.62 -44.93 14.11
N VAL A 547 -10.38 -45.34 15.35
CA VAL A 547 -9.11 -45.06 16.03
C VAL A 547 -8.06 -45.94 15.38
N ILE A 548 -7.43 -45.45 14.32
CA ILE A 548 -6.11 -45.94 13.92
C ILE A 548 -5.14 -45.22 14.85
N ALA A 549 -4.47 -45.97 15.73
CA ALA A 549 -3.39 -45.42 16.54
C ALA A 549 -2.39 -44.75 15.58
N ALA A 550 -2.24 -43.43 15.68
CA ALA A 550 -1.18 -42.72 15.01
C ALA A 550 0.14 -43.44 15.32
N PRO A 551 1.04 -43.64 14.34
CA PRO A 551 2.37 -44.13 14.65
C PRO A 551 2.93 -43.24 15.76
N VAL A 552 3.46 -43.85 16.81
CA VAL A 552 4.07 -43.13 17.94
C VAL A 552 5.07 -42.16 17.33
N ASP A 553 4.80 -40.85 17.40
CA ASP A 553 5.71 -39.84 16.87
C ASP A 553 7.07 -40.15 17.47
N ALA A 554 8.03 -40.54 16.64
CA ALA A 554 9.35 -40.85 17.13
C ALA A 554 10.08 -39.52 17.32
N CYS A 555 10.66 -39.29 18.49
CA CYS A 555 11.44 -38.08 18.81
C CYS A 555 12.79 -38.05 18.05
N ASN A 556 12.75 -38.24 16.72
CA ASN A 556 13.93 -38.45 15.88
C ASN A 556 14.75 -37.17 15.66
N LEU A 557 14.15 -35.99 15.83
CA LEU A 557 14.82 -34.70 15.76
C LEU A 557 15.30 -34.21 17.13
N ALA A 558 14.93 -34.90 18.22
CA ALA A 558 15.30 -34.53 19.57
C ALA A 558 16.68 -35.09 19.96
N PRO A 559 17.41 -34.42 20.86
CA PRO A 559 18.63 -34.96 21.42
C PRO A 559 18.30 -36.11 22.40
N ALA A 560 19.34 -36.75 22.94
CA ALA A 560 19.17 -37.72 24.03
C ALA A 560 18.46 -37.08 25.23
N ALA A 561 17.53 -37.79 25.87
CA ALA A 561 16.79 -37.24 27.01
C ALA A 561 17.72 -37.01 28.20
N ARG A 562 17.70 -35.79 28.76
CA ARG A 562 18.44 -35.43 29.98
C ARG A 562 17.53 -35.03 31.13
N LEU A 563 16.25 -34.78 30.85
CA LEU A 563 15.26 -34.31 31.82
C LEU A 563 14.38 -35.44 32.35
N GLN A 564 13.77 -35.20 33.51
CA GLN A 564 12.79 -36.07 34.17
C GLN A 564 11.74 -35.21 34.89
N PRO A 565 10.52 -35.74 35.17
CA PRO A 565 9.54 -35.03 35.97
C PRO A 565 10.12 -34.58 37.31
N GLN A 566 9.68 -33.40 37.78
CA GLN A 566 10.13 -32.72 39.01
C GLN A 566 11.56 -32.15 38.97
N MET A 567 12.30 -32.30 37.87
CA MET A 567 13.56 -31.57 37.68
C MET A 567 13.31 -30.09 37.41
N GLN A 568 14.29 -29.26 37.75
CA GLN A 568 14.39 -27.91 37.22
C GLN A 568 15.33 -27.90 36.02
N ALA A 569 15.03 -27.06 35.06
CA ALA A 569 15.91 -26.79 33.93
C ALA A 569 15.99 -25.28 33.70
N ARG A 570 17.10 -24.84 33.12
CA ARG A 570 17.25 -23.47 32.61
C ARG A 570 17.12 -23.51 31.10
N THR A 571 16.32 -22.60 30.54
CA THR A 571 16.32 -22.41 29.08
C THR A 571 17.67 -21.93 28.59
N ASN A 572 18.11 -22.46 27.46
CA ASN A 572 19.36 -22.16 26.77
C ASN A 572 19.05 -21.94 25.29
N THR A 573 18.56 -20.75 24.99
CA THR A 573 18.17 -20.27 23.66
C THR A 573 18.80 -18.91 23.42
N PRO A 574 20.13 -18.81 23.26
CA PRO A 574 20.83 -17.53 23.22
C PRO A 574 20.26 -16.63 22.14
N GLY A 575 19.78 -15.44 22.54
CA GLY A 575 19.19 -14.47 21.62
C GLY A 575 17.78 -14.84 21.13
N GLY A 576 17.09 -15.82 21.72
CA GLY A 576 15.74 -16.21 21.31
C GLY A 576 14.84 -16.62 22.48
N THR A 577 13.67 -17.15 22.14
CA THR A 577 12.73 -17.72 23.11
C THR A 577 12.32 -19.12 22.73
N LEU A 578 12.09 -19.95 23.75
CA LEU A 578 11.57 -21.27 23.55
C LEU A 578 10.04 -21.22 23.41
N ALA A 579 9.52 -21.78 22.31
CA ALA A 579 8.09 -21.84 22.06
C ALA A 579 7.36 -22.65 23.15
N MET A 580 6.34 -22.06 23.79
CA MET A 580 5.51 -22.71 24.80
C MET A 580 4.04 -22.80 24.36
N ARG A 581 3.54 -24.03 24.29
CA ARG A 581 2.17 -24.34 23.87
C ARG A 581 1.31 -24.71 25.08
N SER A 582 0.13 -24.10 25.22
CA SER A 582 -0.79 -24.41 26.31
C SER A 582 -1.33 -25.83 26.14
N ASN A 583 -1.65 -26.19 24.89
CA ASN A 583 -1.94 -27.55 24.50
C ASN A 583 -0.90 -28.02 23.46
N PRO A 584 -0.31 -29.21 23.63
CA PRO A 584 0.65 -29.79 22.68
C PRO A 584 0.21 -29.83 21.22
N SER A 585 -1.09 -29.93 20.95
CA SER A 585 -1.61 -30.03 19.59
C SER A 585 -1.81 -28.65 18.96
N ASP A 586 -1.57 -27.57 19.71
CA ASP A 586 -1.66 -26.22 19.18
C ASP A 586 -0.67 -26.09 18.03
N GLU A 587 -1.17 -25.63 16.88
CA GLU A 587 -0.33 -25.36 15.70
C GLU A 587 0.64 -24.21 16.02
N LEU A 588 0.15 -23.17 16.68
CA LEU A 588 0.92 -22.00 17.10
C LEU A 588 1.23 -22.01 18.62
N PRO A 589 2.40 -21.52 19.03
CA PRO A 589 2.74 -21.37 20.44
C PRO A 589 1.92 -20.27 21.12
N SER A 590 1.31 -20.63 22.25
CA SER A 590 0.53 -19.71 23.09
C SER A 590 1.38 -18.70 23.86
N ASN A 591 2.65 -19.03 24.13
CA ASN A 591 3.55 -18.29 24.98
C ASN A 591 5.00 -18.50 24.52
N GLN A 592 5.91 -17.69 25.03
CA GLN A 592 7.35 -17.81 24.80
C GLN A 592 8.08 -17.84 26.14
N VAL A 593 9.09 -18.71 26.27
CA VAL A 593 9.94 -18.78 27.46
C VAL A 593 11.28 -18.11 27.15
N PRO A 594 11.63 -17.02 27.85
CA PRO A 594 12.92 -16.32 27.70
C PRO A 594 14.11 -17.25 27.84
N ASP A 595 15.22 -16.95 27.17
CA ASP A 595 16.52 -17.53 27.51
C ASP A 595 16.87 -17.32 28.99
N GLY A 596 17.57 -18.27 29.59
CA GLY A 596 17.98 -18.21 30.99
C GLY A 596 16.85 -18.39 32.02
N THR A 597 15.60 -18.59 31.61
CA THR A 597 14.44 -18.84 32.49
C THR A 597 14.56 -20.19 33.18
N VAL A 598 14.27 -20.22 34.48
CA VAL A 598 14.13 -21.48 35.22
C VAL A 598 12.72 -22.02 35.06
N VAL A 599 12.62 -23.25 34.54
CA VAL A 599 11.37 -23.98 34.37
C VAL A 599 11.37 -25.24 35.22
N ILE A 600 10.19 -25.63 35.70
CA ILE A 600 9.97 -26.88 36.44
C ILE A 600 9.33 -27.88 35.49
N ILE A 601 9.92 -29.06 35.35
CA ILE A 601 9.35 -30.15 34.56
C ILE A 601 8.19 -30.78 35.35
N VAL A 602 6.97 -30.68 34.82
CA VAL A 602 5.75 -31.02 35.57
C VAL A 602 5.43 -32.51 35.46
N ASP A 603 5.58 -33.09 34.27
CA ASP A 603 5.19 -34.45 33.93
C ASP A 603 6.06 -35.00 32.79
N SER A 604 5.74 -36.19 32.30
CA SER A 604 6.48 -36.94 31.31
C SER A 604 6.47 -36.26 29.94
N SER A 605 7.60 -36.35 29.23
CA SER A 605 7.72 -35.86 27.87
C SER A 605 6.84 -36.62 26.89
N ARG A 606 6.57 -36.00 25.74
CA ARG A 606 6.05 -36.68 24.54
C ARG A 606 6.81 -36.22 23.30
N CYS A 607 6.53 -36.88 22.18
CA CYS A 607 7.03 -36.47 20.88
C CYS A 607 5.95 -35.71 20.10
N ARG A 608 6.38 -34.70 19.34
CA ARG A 608 5.55 -33.94 18.39
C ARG A 608 6.43 -33.55 17.20
N GLU A 609 6.05 -33.94 15.99
CA GLU A 609 6.75 -33.56 14.75
C GLU A 609 8.26 -33.87 14.80
N GLY A 610 8.63 -34.95 15.48
CA GLY A 610 10.03 -35.35 15.66
C GLY A 610 10.76 -34.75 16.88
N TYR A 611 10.21 -33.74 17.55
CA TYR A 611 10.81 -33.12 18.74
C TYR A 611 10.31 -33.74 20.05
N ARG A 612 11.17 -33.76 21.08
CA ARG A 612 10.77 -34.14 22.45
C ARG A 612 10.32 -32.90 23.19
N ILE A 613 9.05 -32.86 23.57
CA ILE A 613 8.47 -31.73 24.32
C ILE A 613 8.13 -32.14 25.75
N TRP A 614 8.37 -31.24 26.69
CA TRP A 614 8.14 -31.40 28.13
C TRP A 614 7.03 -30.46 28.60
N PRO A 615 6.10 -30.95 29.44
CA PRO A 615 5.22 -30.06 30.19
C PRO A 615 6.03 -29.35 31.26
N VAL A 616 5.98 -28.04 31.26
CA VAL A 616 6.72 -27.18 32.18
C VAL A 616 5.81 -26.16 32.84
N ALA A 617 6.23 -25.72 34.02
CA ALA A 617 5.72 -24.53 34.68
C ALA A 617 6.87 -23.53 34.83
N ALA A 618 6.61 -22.28 34.46
CA ALA A 618 7.56 -21.18 34.57
C ALA A 618 6.90 -20.00 35.28
N ASN A 619 7.67 -19.27 36.09
CA ASN A 619 7.23 -17.99 36.63
C ASN A 619 7.78 -16.89 35.73
N LEU A 620 6.88 -16.19 35.04
CA LEU A 620 7.20 -15.11 34.12
C LEU A 620 6.46 -13.86 34.60
N ASN A 621 7.22 -12.84 34.99
CA ASN A 621 6.71 -11.54 35.45
C ASN A 621 5.64 -11.64 36.57
N GLY A 622 5.82 -12.59 37.50
CA GLY A 622 4.91 -12.79 38.63
C GLY A 622 3.67 -13.62 38.31
N GLN A 623 3.51 -14.08 37.06
CA GLN A 623 2.48 -15.03 36.65
C GLN A 623 3.08 -16.42 36.46
N VAL A 624 2.38 -17.44 36.97
CA VAL A 624 2.75 -18.83 36.72
C VAL A 624 2.11 -19.26 35.41
N LEU A 625 2.94 -19.51 34.41
CA LEU A 625 2.53 -20.05 33.12
C LEU A 625 2.87 -21.55 33.07
N ALA A 626 1.93 -22.33 32.53
CA ALA A 626 2.11 -23.76 32.31
C ALA A 626 1.89 -24.07 30.84
N GLY A 627 2.73 -24.94 30.29
CA GLY A 627 2.65 -25.30 28.88
C GLY A 627 3.70 -26.34 28.50
N TRP A 628 3.91 -26.51 27.20
CA TRP A 628 4.78 -27.52 26.63
C TRP A 628 5.89 -26.87 25.82
N VAL A 629 7.14 -27.24 26.10
CA VAL A 629 8.35 -26.67 25.46
C VAL A 629 9.27 -27.78 24.93
N SER A 630 10.06 -27.50 23.90
CA SER A 630 11.00 -28.48 23.32
C SER A 630 12.26 -28.65 24.18
N GLU A 631 12.77 -29.87 24.29
CA GLU A 631 14.06 -30.15 24.97
C GLU A 631 15.27 -29.72 24.15
N GLY A 632 15.17 -29.74 22.82
CA GLY A 632 16.31 -29.55 21.93
C GLY A 632 16.08 -30.07 20.51
N THR A 633 17.05 -29.77 19.64
CA THR A 633 17.29 -30.49 18.38
C THR A 633 18.45 -31.48 18.56
N GLN A 634 18.74 -32.30 17.55
CA GLN A 634 19.93 -33.16 17.54
C GLN A 634 21.25 -32.39 17.73
N GLN A 635 21.28 -31.10 17.41
CA GLN A 635 22.48 -30.26 17.44
C GLN A 635 22.58 -29.41 18.71
N GLN A 636 21.46 -29.13 19.39
CA GLN A 636 21.42 -28.20 20.52
C GLN A 636 20.36 -28.61 21.55
N TYR A 637 20.68 -28.47 22.83
CA TYR A 637 19.69 -28.51 23.90
C TYR A 637 19.15 -27.12 24.18
N PHE A 638 17.84 -26.99 24.32
CA PHE A 638 17.18 -25.74 24.73
C PHE A 638 16.89 -25.70 26.22
N LEU A 639 17.00 -26.83 26.90
CA LEU A 639 16.83 -26.97 28.34
C LEU A 639 18.06 -27.62 28.94
N ASP A 640 18.75 -26.88 29.80
CA ASP A 640 19.86 -27.37 30.59
C ASP A 640 19.40 -27.78 31.99
N PRO A 641 19.55 -29.06 32.38
CA PRO A 641 19.19 -29.51 33.71
C PRO A 641 19.92 -28.69 34.78
N LEU A 642 19.18 -28.25 35.80
CA LEU A 642 19.76 -27.64 37.00
C LEU A 642 19.97 -28.73 38.06
N PRO A 643 21.07 -28.63 38.85
CA PRO A 643 21.42 -29.61 39.88
C PRO A 643 20.46 -29.63 41.08
#